data_AF-D3F969-F1
#
_entry.id   AF-D3F969-F1
#
_cell.length_a   1.000
_cell.length_b   1.000
_cell.length_c   1.000
_cell.angle_alpha   90.00
_cell.angle_beta   90.00
_cell.angle_gamma   90.00
#
_symmetry.space_group_name_H-M   'P 1'
#
loop_
_entity.id
_entity.type
_entity.pdbx_description
1 polymer ?
#
loop_
_entity_poly.entity_id
_entity_poly.type
_entity_poly.pdbx_seq_one_letter_code
_entity_poly.pdbx_strand_id
1 'polypeptide(L)'
;MGSRHCADCGHRATDRARFCERCGTALTATAAPLRAPRTLEAKILDERTAIEGERKQVTVMYADIVGSMQLTDLLDGERWGLILDRFLAIAARAVHAFEGTVNQFTGDGLMAVFGAPLAHEDHARRACLAVLQLQSEVAELAADVAQADGVEFAIRCGLNSGEVVVGAIGDDVHMDFVPIGNTTALGKRIESLAPVGSAAISASTAALVDGEFALRELGEFVVKGAEGRQRVLELIGRGAAQTRLDAMAATRGLSPFIGRDAEGAALEMALEHALAGDGRAIGIVGDAGVGKSRLVHEFVAGCVARGLTVSVTHGVAHGRYVPLLPVLALLRDSFGVAEDDPPEAARVRIETTMLRLDPAFASDLPLLFEFLGVADPDRPAASLDPEVRQHQLLTVVTRMVASRARSEAAVLVVEDLHWLDDASAAFLEQLAEAVVGSRTLLVTTYRPEHETVMLVDGPHAQIELGPLDADATGSLLTELLGRDRSLDGLAGLIDARTGGNPFFIEEVVQALAENGHLTGARGTYELAAELEGLVLPPTVQAGLAARIDRLPAREKALVQTMSVIGIEIPGALLGAVSELSESELAEAVGVLASAQWVIPRGLRGREEYVFKHPLTQEVAYASQLSERRAHAHRAVAAAIERAYPDGLDERAALVAHHCEAAGDKLRAAEWHARAAAWAEGPSPADCMRHWRRVRALADDLDASPERDALTTKAGVGILSLSWRLGIAPEEAAAIHAEAHADIERFRGDLYYAGSLMHSGRERASLVRFRTASQAAVAAGDPGRALTASMGVAYASWVAGSLTEAVETLDHALTLAGDDPATGSGISFVCPLGHAWQSRGQVVGYMGELEQARRDFDRGTELTREHDDPQTESACHANRALLEATVGQIAAALRSAALGLAIAEPAGDTTHTIACSVPVAVADAAAGRVADALARAESDLATIREHGIGLYHEPLLLATIARSRLGLGAPDEALAAALEAVDIMNSRGLGTCALSAPITLAHVLLATQGAAAGERIETVLARAAQVARVSGAQVFQPLIQRELEALARVRGDSVGLRSRDPSP
;
A
#
# COMPACT_ATOMS: atom_id res chain seq x y z
N MET A 1 -13.78 -58.24 41.75
CA MET A 1 -12.34 -58.46 42.05
C MET A 1 -11.80 -59.49 41.08
N GLY A 2 -11.20 -59.04 39.97
CA GLY A 2 -10.57 -59.90 38.97
C GLY A 2 -9.10 -59.49 38.86
N SER A 3 -8.19 -60.42 39.11
CA SER A 3 -6.75 -60.17 39.18
C SER A 3 -6.12 -59.91 37.81
N ARG A 4 -5.55 -58.71 37.61
CA ARG A 4 -4.77 -58.37 36.41
C ARG A 4 -3.41 -59.06 36.46
N HIS A 5 -3.11 -59.87 35.45
CA HIS A 5 -1.79 -60.48 35.25
C HIS A 5 -1.08 -59.74 34.12
N CYS A 6 0.23 -59.53 34.26
CA CYS A 6 1.06 -58.91 33.24
C CYS A 6 1.10 -59.76 31.97
N ALA A 7 0.81 -59.18 30.81
CA ALA A 7 0.79 -59.90 29.53
C ALA A 7 2.18 -60.42 29.11
N ASP A 8 3.24 -59.74 29.56
CA ASP A 8 4.61 -60.03 29.16
C ASP A 8 5.28 -61.12 30.04
N CYS A 9 5.22 -60.98 31.38
CA CYS A 9 5.85 -61.94 32.30
C CYS A 9 4.88 -62.80 33.13
N GLY A 10 3.56 -62.62 32.99
CA GLY A 10 2.53 -63.39 33.70
C GLY A 10 2.37 -63.07 35.18
N HIS A 11 3.11 -62.10 35.73
CA HIS A 11 3.05 -61.75 37.15
C HIS A 11 1.73 -61.07 37.54
N ARG A 12 1.14 -61.47 38.67
CA ARG A 12 -0.12 -60.93 39.17
C ARG A 12 0.12 -59.57 39.84
N ALA A 13 -0.40 -58.51 39.23
CA ALA A 13 -0.22 -57.14 39.71
C ALA A 13 -1.21 -56.79 40.81
N THR A 14 -0.81 -55.90 41.71
CA THR A 14 -1.71 -55.30 42.70
C THR A 14 -2.72 -54.38 42.03
N ASP A 15 -3.94 -54.25 42.59
CA ASP A 15 -5.09 -53.58 41.91
C ASP A 15 -4.87 -52.09 41.57
N ARG A 16 -3.74 -51.48 41.98
CA ARG A 16 -3.36 -50.08 41.72
C ARG A 16 -2.04 -49.90 40.94
N ALA A 17 -1.35 -50.97 40.56
CA ALA A 17 -0.06 -50.88 39.87
C ALA A 17 -0.23 -50.47 38.40
N ARG A 18 0.43 -49.37 37.99
CA ARG A 18 0.48 -48.88 36.59
C ARG A 18 1.53 -49.61 35.74
N PHE A 19 2.54 -50.18 36.38
CA PHE A 19 3.61 -50.98 35.76
C PHE A 19 3.76 -52.31 36.49
N CYS A 20 4.24 -53.34 35.79
CA CYS A 20 4.51 -54.63 36.41
C CYS A 20 5.67 -54.50 37.40
N GLU A 21 5.40 -54.78 38.67
CA GLU A 21 6.39 -54.73 39.75
C GLU A 21 7.59 -55.65 39.54
N ARG A 22 7.51 -56.61 38.61
CA ARG A 22 8.57 -57.57 38.31
C ARG A 22 9.40 -57.23 37.07
N CYS A 23 8.78 -56.81 35.97
CA CYS A 23 9.47 -56.59 34.70
C CYS A 23 9.35 -55.17 34.15
N GLY A 24 8.65 -54.27 34.85
CA GLY A 24 8.49 -52.87 34.47
C GLY A 24 7.45 -52.61 33.37
N THR A 25 6.88 -53.65 32.73
CA THR A 25 5.93 -53.50 31.62
C THR A 25 4.64 -52.79 32.06
N ALA A 26 4.22 -51.75 31.35
CA ALA A 26 3.01 -50.97 31.65
C ALA A 26 1.73 -51.82 31.56
N LEU A 27 0.86 -51.72 32.57
CA LEU A 27 -0.35 -52.56 32.71
C LEU A 27 -1.65 -51.84 32.35
N THR A 28 -1.58 -50.55 32.03
CA THR A 28 -2.72 -49.74 31.57
C THR A 28 -2.34 -48.96 30.33
N ALA A 29 -3.04 -49.21 29.22
CA ALA A 29 -2.97 -48.41 28.01
C ALA A 29 -3.78 -47.11 28.22
N THR A 30 -3.10 -45.99 28.48
CA THR A 30 -3.66 -44.64 28.32
C THR A 30 -2.50 -43.64 28.15
N ALA A 31 -2.70 -42.71 27.23
CA ALA A 31 -1.75 -41.74 26.65
C ALA A 31 -0.67 -42.36 25.74
N ALA A 32 -0.87 -42.21 24.42
CA ALA A 32 0.22 -42.36 23.46
C ALA A 32 1.28 -41.28 23.76
N PRO A 33 2.59 -41.60 23.74
CA PRO A 33 3.62 -40.57 23.83
C PRO A 33 3.43 -39.59 22.67
N LEU A 34 3.51 -38.29 22.95
CA LEU A 34 3.56 -37.23 21.95
C LEU A 34 4.72 -37.55 21.00
N ARG A 35 4.40 -38.11 19.83
CA ARG A 35 5.38 -38.45 18.80
C ARG A 35 5.74 -37.20 18.01
N ALA A 36 7.00 -37.12 17.60
CA ALA A 36 7.46 -36.10 16.66
C ALA A 36 6.61 -36.14 15.36
N PRO A 37 6.47 -35.03 14.63
CA PRO A 37 5.80 -35.02 13.34
C PRO A 37 6.41 -36.08 12.40
N ARG A 38 5.58 -36.79 11.60
CA ARG A 38 6.04 -37.90 10.72
C ARG A 38 7.17 -37.51 9.76
N THR A 39 7.24 -36.24 9.37
CA THR A 39 8.31 -35.67 8.54
C THR A 39 9.66 -35.60 9.25
N LEU A 40 9.66 -35.30 10.55
CA LEU A 40 10.86 -35.27 11.39
C LEU A 40 11.30 -36.70 11.77
N GLU A 41 10.36 -37.59 12.07
CA GLU A 41 10.65 -39.02 12.31
C GLU A 41 11.33 -39.66 11.09
N ALA A 42 10.89 -39.34 9.87
CA ALA A 42 11.50 -39.84 8.64
C ALA A 42 12.93 -39.30 8.42
N LYS A 43 13.16 -38.00 8.64
CA LYS A 43 14.51 -37.39 8.56
C LYS A 43 15.46 -37.95 9.63
N ILE A 44 14.97 -38.18 10.84
CA ILE A 44 15.75 -38.78 11.94
C ILE A 44 16.10 -40.25 11.64
N LEU A 45 15.18 -41.02 11.03
CA LEU A 45 15.47 -42.42 10.65
C LEU A 45 16.51 -42.53 9.53
N ASP A 46 16.57 -41.57 8.61
CA ASP A 46 17.53 -41.56 7.49
C ASP A 46 18.97 -41.30 7.97
N GLU A 47 19.18 -40.50 9.02
CA GLU A 47 20.51 -40.22 9.58
C GLU A 47 20.98 -41.24 10.65
N ARG A 48 20.09 -42.11 11.15
CA ARG A 48 20.41 -43.10 12.21
C ARG A 48 21.47 -44.14 11.82
N THR A 49 21.72 -44.35 10.53
CA THR A 49 22.67 -45.36 10.05
C THR A 49 24.13 -44.91 10.05
N ALA A 50 24.43 -43.65 10.42
CA ALA A 50 25.79 -43.08 10.34
C ALA A 50 26.37 -42.46 11.63
N ILE A 51 25.65 -42.43 12.76
CA ILE A 51 26.13 -41.69 13.95
C ILE A 51 26.97 -42.57 14.88
N GLU A 52 28.27 -42.66 14.60
CA GLU A 52 29.30 -42.97 15.61
C GLU A 52 29.91 -41.66 16.13
N GLY A 53 29.41 -41.15 17.27
CA GLY A 53 30.10 -40.16 18.10
C GLY A 53 30.55 -38.87 17.39
N GLU A 54 29.64 -38.11 16.80
CA GLU A 54 29.96 -36.84 16.13
C GLU A 54 29.94 -35.65 17.10
N ARG A 55 30.89 -34.72 16.94
CA ARG A 55 30.86 -33.42 17.62
C ARG A 55 29.94 -32.48 16.86
N LYS A 56 28.93 -31.93 17.52
CA LYS A 56 28.03 -30.92 16.94
C LYS A 56 27.99 -29.68 17.82
N GLN A 57 27.96 -28.53 17.17
CA GLN A 57 27.65 -27.26 17.83
C GLN A 57 26.14 -27.20 18.02
N VAL A 58 25.68 -27.00 19.25
CA VAL A 58 24.25 -27.00 19.59
C VAL A 58 23.89 -25.84 20.49
N THR A 59 22.60 -25.58 20.63
CA THR A 59 22.05 -24.75 21.71
C THR A 59 21.14 -25.57 22.59
N VAL A 60 21.44 -25.56 23.89
CA VAL A 60 20.68 -26.26 24.92
C VAL A 60 19.74 -25.26 25.58
N MET A 61 18.46 -25.60 25.58
CA MET A 61 17.39 -24.85 26.22
C MET A 61 16.90 -25.62 27.45
N TYR A 62 16.80 -24.92 28.58
CA TYR A 62 16.04 -25.36 29.75
C TYR A 62 14.81 -24.47 29.94
N ALA A 63 13.69 -25.07 30.33
CA ALA A 63 12.50 -24.36 30.78
C ALA A 63 11.98 -25.05 32.04
N ASP A 64 11.78 -24.30 33.12
CA ASP A 64 11.41 -24.82 34.43
C ASP A 64 10.33 -23.96 35.10
N ILE A 65 9.43 -24.58 35.88
CA ILE A 65 8.36 -23.87 36.61
C ILE A 65 8.93 -23.26 37.89
N VAL A 66 8.70 -21.97 38.09
CA VAL A 66 9.14 -21.25 39.29
C VAL A 66 8.33 -21.73 40.49
N GLY A 67 9.02 -22.20 41.53
CA GLY A 67 8.38 -22.59 42.78
C GLY A 67 7.53 -23.86 42.70
N SER A 68 7.85 -24.79 41.78
CA SER A 68 7.14 -26.05 41.55
C SER A 68 6.78 -26.82 42.84
N MET A 69 7.69 -26.89 43.81
CA MET A 69 7.42 -27.53 45.12
C MET A 69 6.35 -26.80 45.94
N GLN A 70 6.36 -25.46 45.93
CA GLN A 70 5.36 -24.66 46.64
C GLN A 70 3.99 -24.77 45.96
N LEU A 71 3.97 -24.83 44.62
CA LEU A 71 2.74 -25.05 43.85
C LEU A 71 2.15 -26.45 44.10
N THR A 72 2.99 -27.46 44.29
CA THR A 72 2.56 -28.82 44.66
C THR A 72 1.93 -28.88 46.06
N ASP A 73 2.35 -28.01 46.98
CA ASP A 73 1.77 -27.90 48.33
C ASP A 73 0.48 -27.06 48.37
N LEU A 74 0.33 -26.10 47.43
CA LEU A 74 -0.83 -25.20 47.34
C LEU A 74 -1.99 -25.77 46.51
N LEU A 75 -1.69 -26.63 45.54
CA LEU A 75 -2.65 -27.23 44.63
C LEU A 75 -2.87 -28.70 44.98
N ASP A 76 -4.07 -29.22 44.72
CA ASP A 76 -4.29 -30.66 44.82
C ASP A 76 -3.47 -31.40 43.74
N GLY A 77 -3.08 -32.66 44.03
CA GLY A 77 -2.18 -33.41 43.16
C GLY A 77 -2.77 -33.74 41.78
N GLU A 78 -4.09 -33.75 41.62
CA GLU A 78 -4.74 -33.96 40.32
C GLU A 78 -4.73 -32.68 39.48
N ARG A 79 -4.97 -31.52 40.09
CA ARG A 79 -4.93 -30.20 39.48
C ARG A 79 -3.52 -29.80 39.09
N TRP A 80 -2.54 -30.04 39.96
CA TRP A 80 -1.13 -29.85 39.64
C TRP A 80 -0.70 -30.70 38.44
N GLY A 81 -1.12 -31.97 38.40
CA GLY A 81 -0.87 -32.86 37.26
C GLY A 81 -1.42 -32.32 35.94
N LEU A 82 -2.64 -31.77 35.95
CA LEU A 82 -3.25 -31.16 34.75
C LEU A 82 -2.51 -29.90 34.27
N ILE A 83 -2.08 -29.04 35.20
CA ILE A 83 -1.32 -27.82 34.88
C ILE A 83 0.05 -28.20 34.31
N LEU A 84 0.71 -29.17 34.94
CA LEU A 84 2.01 -29.67 34.50
C LEU A 84 1.93 -30.32 33.10
N ASP A 85 0.94 -31.19 32.85
CA ASP A 85 0.75 -31.82 31.55
C ASP A 85 0.48 -30.78 30.45
N ARG A 86 -0.33 -29.75 30.76
CA ARG A 86 -0.61 -28.64 29.82
C ARG A 86 0.64 -27.82 29.53
N PHE A 87 1.42 -27.49 30.56
CA PHE A 87 2.70 -26.79 30.38
C PHE A 87 3.69 -27.62 29.54
N LEU A 88 3.89 -28.90 29.86
CA LEU A 88 4.80 -29.76 29.12
C LEU A 88 4.37 -29.94 27.66
N ALA A 89 3.06 -29.99 27.37
CA ALA A 89 2.54 -30.02 26.01
C ALA A 89 2.76 -28.71 25.25
N ILE A 90 2.66 -27.55 25.91
CA ILE A 90 3.02 -26.24 25.34
C ILE A 90 4.52 -26.18 25.04
N ALA A 91 5.35 -26.55 26.01
CA ALA A 91 6.80 -26.52 25.88
C ALA A 91 7.32 -27.47 24.79
N ALA A 92 6.79 -28.70 24.70
CA ALA A 92 7.16 -29.63 23.65
C ALA A 92 6.74 -29.15 22.24
N ARG A 93 5.53 -28.57 22.10
CA ARG A 93 5.08 -27.99 20.82
C ARG A 93 5.96 -26.81 20.41
N ALA A 94 6.28 -25.91 21.33
CA ALA A 94 7.16 -24.77 21.06
C ALA A 94 8.54 -25.23 20.58
N VAL A 95 9.13 -26.24 21.22
CA VAL A 95 10.42 -26.82 20.81
C VAL A 95 10.34 -27.44 19.40
N HIS A 96 9.32 -28.26 19.13
CA HIS A 96 9.18 -28.93 17.83
C HIS A 96 8.82 -27.98 16.68
N ALA A 97 8.10 -26.89 16.94
CA ALA A 97 7.75 -25.88 15.95
C ALA A 97 8.99 -25.20 15.32
N PHE A 98 10.13 -25.22 16.03
CA PHE A 98 11.41 -24.70 15.55
C PHE A 98 12.45 -25.80 15.32
N GLU A 99 11.98 -27.03 15.04
CA GLU A 99 12.81 -28.19 14.73
C GLU A 99 13.79 -28.58 15.85
N GLY A 100 13.48 -28.20 17.10
CA GLY A 100 14.21 -28.65 18.28
C GLY A 100 13.80 -30.06 18.70
N THR A 101 14.72 -30.74 19.39
CA THR A 101 14.49 -32.07 19.95
C THR A 101 14.38 -31.97 21.47
N VAL A 102 13.24 -32.41 22.03
CA VAL A 102 13.10 -32.57 23.49
C VAL A 102 13.95 -33.76 23.92
N ASN A 103 14.97 -33.50 24.71
CA ASN A 103 15.89 -34.54 25.17
C ASN A 103 15.39 -35.24 26.43
N GLN A 104 14.97 -34.48 27.43
CA GLN A 104 14.49 -35.04 28.70
C GLN A 104 13.47 -34.12 29.38
N PHE A 105 12.52 -34.73 30.08
CA PHE A 105 11.63 -34.03 31.02
C PHE A 105 12.25 -34.03 32.42
N THR A 106 12.29 -32.87 33.09
CA THR A 106 12.93 -32.73 34.42
C THR A 106 11.95 -32.88 35.58
N GLY A 107 10.68 -33.16 35.29
CA GLY A 107 9.60 -33.27 36.27
C GLY A 107 8.74 -32.02 36.28
N ASP A 108 9.33 -30.87 36.57
CA ASP A 108 8.73 -29.51 36.56
C ASP A 108 9.10 -28.68 35.33
N GLY A 109 9.80 -29.29 34.37
CA GLY A 109 10.40 -28.63 33.23
C GLY A 109 10.81 -29.58 32.12
N LEU A 110 11.50 -29.03 31.12
CA LEU A 110 12.15 -29.82 30.08
C LEU A 110 13.53 -29.27 29.72
N MET A 111 14.31 -30.14 29.08
CA MET A 111 15.54 -29.80 28.39
C MET A 111 15.40 -30.16 26.91
N ALA A 112 15.69 -29.19 26.05
CA ALA A 112 15.69 -29.34 24.60
C ALA A 112 17.06 -29.01 24.01
N VAL A 113 17.34 -29.61 22.86
CA VAL A 113 18.57 -29.39 22.09
C VAL A 113 18.19 -28.97 20.67
N PHE A 114 18.84 -27.93 20.19
CA PHE A 114 18.73 -27.41 18.82
C PHE A 114 20.07 -27.57 18.11
N GLY A 115 20.05 -27.99 16.84
CA GLY A 115 21.26 -28.31 16.06
C GLY A 115 21.73 -29.78 16.16
N ALA A 116 20.93 -30.65 16.80
CA ALA A 116 21.11 -32.10 16.76
C ALA A 116 19.77 -32.84 17.01
N PRO A 117 19.51 -34.03 16.40
CA PRO A 117 20.37 -34.77 15.44
C PRO A 117 20.65 -34.01 14.14
N LEU A 118 19.68 -33.22 13.67
CA LEU A 118 19.80 -32.40 12.47
C LEU A 118 20.70 -31.19 12.74
N ALA A 119 21.78 -31.05 11.97
CA ALA A 119 22.65 -29.88 12.06
C ALA A 119 21.96 -28.67 11.44
N HIS A 120 21.86 -27.58 12.20
CA HIS A 120 21.28 -26.32 11.74
C HIS A 120 22.28 -25.19 12.01
N GLU A 121 22.61 -24.40 11.00
CA GLU A 121 23.50 -23.24 11.15
C GLU A 121 22.88 -22.16 12.07
N ASP A 122 21.55 -22.08 12.13
CA ASP A 122 20.77 -21.13 12.93
C ASP A 122 20.23 -21.73 14.25
N HIS A 123 20.92 -22.74 14.81
CA HIS A 123 20.45 -23.47 16.00
C HIS A 123 20.17 -22.59 17.23
N ALA A 124 20.97 -21.53 17.46
CA ALA A 124 20.84 -20.63 18.61
C ALA A 124 19.60 -19.73 18.47
N ARG A 125 19.35 -19.27 17.26
CA ARG A 125 18.19 -18.47 16.87
C ARG A 125 16.89 -19.26 17.04
N ARG A 126 16.84 -20.51 16.54
CA ARG A 126 15.71 -21.43 16.72
C ARG A 126 15.34 -21.62 18.19
N ALA A 127 16.34 -21.79 19.04
CA ALA A 127 16.14 -21.93 20.48
C ALA A 127 15.56 -20.65 21.13
N CYS A 128 16.05 -19.46 20.73
CA CYS A 128 15.52 -18.19 21.24
C CYS A 128 14.04 -17.98 20.86
N LEU A 129 13.65 -18.37 19.64
CA LEU A 129 12.26 -18.26 19.19
C LEU A 129 11.33 -19.24 19.89
N ALA A 130 11.80 -20.47 20.10
CA ALA A 130 11.06 -21.47 20.87
C ALA A 130 10.76 -20.97 22.28
N VAL A 131 11.73 -20.27 22.90
CA VAL A 131 11.56 -19.67 24.23
C VAL A 131 10.58 -18.50 24.23
N LEU A 132 10.67 -17.59 23.25
CA LEU A 132 9.70 -16.48 23.14
C LEU A 132 8.27 -16.98 22.91
N GLN A 133 8.10 -17.98 22.06
CA GLN A 133 6.79 -18.60 21.84
C GLN A 133 6.29 -19.29 23.12
N LEU A 134 7.17 -20.03 23.81
CA LEU A 134 6.84 -20.67 25.08
C LEU A 134 6.39 -19.66 26.13
N GLN A 135 7.09 -18.54 26.28
CA GLN A 135 6.71 -17.48 27.24
C GLN A 135 5.34 -16.89 26.92
N SER A 136 5.03 -16.67 25.64
CA SER A 136 3.71 -16.16 25.22
C SER A 136 2.58 -17.14 25.53
N GLU A 137 2.72 -18.42 25.17
CA GLU A 137 1.68 -19.43 25.42
C GLU A 137 1.53 -19.75 26.92
N VAL A 138 2.62 -19.63 27.70
CA VAL A 138 2.57 -19.81 29.15
C VAL A 138 1.94 -18.61 29.87
N ALA A 139 2.02 -17.39 29.31
CA ALA A 139 1.32 -16.24 29.88
C ALA A 139 -0.21 -16.45 29.89
N GLU A 140 -0.76 -17.07 28.84
CA GLU A 140 -2.18 -17.46 28.79
C GLU A 140 -2.52 -18.54 29.83
N LEU A 141 -1.67 -19.57 29.95
CA LEU A 141 -1.82 -20.59 30.99
C LEU A 141 -1.74 -19.99 32.40
N ALA A 142 -0.85 -19.03 32.62
CA ALA A 142 -0.70 -18.35 33.89
C ALA A 142 -1.93 -17.52 34.26
N ALA A 143 -2.55 -16.84 33.29
CA ALA A 143 -3.81 -16.13 33.49
C ALA A 143 -4.95 -17.09 33.85
N ASP A 144 -5.06 -18.24 33.16
CA ASP A 144 -6.04 -19.28 33.46
C ASP A 144 -5.88 -19.84 34.88
N VAL A 145 -4.64 -20.14 35.29
CA VAL A 145 -4.32 -20.69 36.62
C VAL A 145 -4.56 -19.64 37.70
N ALA A 146 -4.20 -18.38 37.47
CA ALA A 146 -4.48 -17.30 38.41
C ALA A 146 -5.99 -17.08 38.60
N GLN A 147 -6.77 -17.16 37.53
CA GLN A 147 -8.22 -17.00 37.58
C GLN A 147 -8.93 -18.20 38.22
N ALA A 148 -8.50 -19.42 37.90
CA ALA A 148 -9.17 -20.64 38.34
C ALA A 148 -8.73 -21.10 39.73
N ASP A 149 -7.45 -20.92 40.06
CA ASP A 149 -6.82 -21.53 41.23
C ASP A 149 -6.24 -20.49 42.21
N GLY A 150 -6.18 -19.21 41.84
CA GLY A 150 -5.71 -18.13 42.72
C GLY A 150 -4.21 -18.18 43.04
N VAL A 151 -3.42 -18.91 42.25
CA VAL A 151 -1.96 -19.06 42.42
C VAL A 151 -1.21 -18.44 41.24
N GLU A 152 -0.03 -17.88 41.52
CA GLU A 152 0.84 -17.32 40.50
C GLU A 152 1.63 -18.44 39.81
N PHE A 153 1.56 -18.50 38.49
CA PHE A 153 2.28 -19.47 37.66
C PHE A 153 3.28 -18.74 36.77
N ALA A 154 4.55 -19.09 36.87
CA ALA A 154 5.61 -18.51 36.06
C ALA A 154 6.67 -19.55 35.72
N ILE A 155 7.40 -19.32 34.64
CA ILE A 155 8.52 -20.17 34.21
C ILE A 155 9.81 -19.36 34.14
N ARG A 156 10.93 -20.06 34.11
CA ARG A 156 12.23 -19.52 33.74
C ARG A 156 12.83 -20.35 32.62
N CYS A 157 13.51 -19.66 31.72
CA CYS A 157 14.22 -20.30 30.62
C CYS A 157 15.71 -19.96 30.65
N GLY A 158 16.54 -20.89 30.20
CA GLY A 158 17.99 -20.70 30.08
C GLY A 158 18.54 -21.27 28.80
N LEU A 159 19.34 -20.50 28.09
CA LEU A 159 19.99 -20.92 26.84
C LEU A 159 21.51 -20.86 26.93
N ASN A 160 22.16 -21.94 26.50
CA ASN A 160 23.61 -22.00 26.37
C ASN A 160 24.03 -22.71 25.09
N SER A 161 24.99 -22.13 24.36
CA SER A 161 25.51 -22.67 23.11
C SER A 161 26.92 -23.20 23.30
N GLY A 162 27.22 -24.36 22.71
CA GLY A 162 28.53 -25.00 22.76
C GLY A 162 28.54 -26.40 22.14
N GLU A 163 29.71 -27.03 22.14
CA GLU A 163 29.89 -28.36 21.55
C GLU A 163 29.35 -29.49 22.44
N VAL A 164 28.71 -30.49 21.81
CA VAL A 164 28.31 -31.76 22.42
C VAL A 164 28.70 -32.94 21.53
N VAL A 165 28.94 -34.12 22.12
CA VAL A 165 29.06 -35.38 21.36
C VAL A 165 27.70 -36.05 21.31
N VAL A 166 27.23 -36.35 20.10
CA VAL A 166 25.99 -37.10 19.86
C VAL A 166 26.35 -38.57 19.64
N GLY A 167 25.82 -39.48 20.45
CA GLY A 167 26.05 -40.92 20.30
C GLY A 167 24.83 -41.75 20.72
N ALA A 168 24.60 -42.87 20.02
CA ALA A 168 23.61 -43.84 20.44
C ALA A 168 24.19 -44.72 21.56
N ILE A 169 23.59 -44.70 22.75
CA ILE A 169 23.92 -45.62 23.84
C ILE A 169 22.66 -46.47 24.12
N GLY A 170 22.63 -47.70 23.61
CA GLY A 170 21.59 -48.69 23.90
C GLY A 170 20.52 -48.88 22.82
N ASP A 171 19.65 -49.86 23.04
CA ASP A 171 18.60 -50.33 22.09
C ASP A 171 17.28 -49.52 22.17
N ASP A 172 17.20 -48.48 22.99
CA ASP A 172 16.00 -47.65 23.17
C ASP A 172 16.04 -46.36 22.33
N VAL A 173 14.85 -45.85 21.98
CA VAL A 173 14.58 -44.72 21.06
C VAL A 173 15.10 -43.35 21.59
N HIS A 174 15.92 -43.33 22.63
CA HIS A 174 16.50 -42.13 23.23
C HIS A 174 17.96 -41.96 22.79
N MET A 175 18.28 -40.83 22.15
CA MET A 175 19.67 -40.43 21.90
C MET A 175 20.20 -39.70 23.12
N ASP A 176 21.29 -40.19 23.71
CA ASP A 176 21.96 -39.53 24.83
C ASP A 176 23.01 -38.55 24.30
N PHE A 177 22.90 -37.28 24.69
CA PHE A 177 23.89 -36.25 24.38
C PHE A 177 24.96 -36.24 25.47
N VAL A 178 26.19 -36.67 25.15
CA VAL A 178 27.32 -36.60 26.08
C VAL A 178 27.99 -35.24 25.90
N PRO A 179 27.93 -34.33 26.90
CA PRO A 179 28.48 -32.99 26.76
C PRO A 179 30.01 -33.05 26.64
N ILE A 180 30.59 -32.18 25.79
CA ILE A 180 32.02 -31.86 25.90
C ILE A 180 32.13 -30.75 26.95
N GLY A 181 32.69 -31.05 28.11
CA GLY A 181 32.80 -30.10 29.21
C GLY A 181 31.48 -29.91 29.97
N ASN A 182 31.07 -28.65 30.21
CA ASN A 182 29.90 -28.30 31.04
C ASN A 182 28.73 -27.70 30.25
N THR A 183 28.68 -27.83 28.91
CA THR A 183 27.73 -27.13 28.02
C THR A 183 26.25 -27.30 28.41
N THR A 184 25.79 -28.53 28.68
CA THR A 184 24.40 -28.78 29.11
C THR A 184 24.15 -28.29 30.54
N ALA A 185 25.07 -28.57 31.46
CA ALA A 185 24.99 -28.14 32.86
C ALA A 185 25.02 -26.61 33.02
N LEU A 186 25.67 -25.90 32.09
CA LEU A 186 25.70 -24.45 32.05
C LEU A 186 24.34 -23.87 31.66
N GLY A 187 23.63 -24.46 30.68
CA GLY A 187 22.27 -24.05 30.30
C GLY A 187 21.30 -24.01 31.48
N LYS A 188 21.31 -25.05 32.33
CA LYS A 188 20.49 -25.09 33.56
C LYS A 188 20.89 -24.01 34.57
N ARG A 189 22.17 -23.68 34.66
CA ARG A 189 22.65 -22.62 35.57
C ARG A 189 22.28 -21.24 35.05
N ILE A 190 22.32 -21.04 33.74
CA ILE A 190 21.83 -19.81 33.10
C ILE A 190 20.33 -19.62 33.36
N GLU A 191 19.52 -20.68 33.24
CA GLU A 191 18.09 -20.63 33.59
C GLU A 191 17.87 -20.10 35.01
N SER A 192 18.62 -20.61 35.99
CA SER A 192 18.47 -20.18 37.39
C SER A 192 18.78 -18.69 37.65
N LEU A 193 19.51 -18.05 36.73
CA LEU A 193 19.84 -16.62 36.76
C LEU A 193 18.79 -15.74 36.07
N ALA A 194 17.84 -16.33 35.35
CA ALA A 194 16.75 -15.60 34.72
C ALA A 194 15.83 -14.96 35.79
N PRO A 195 15.42 -13.69 35.61
CA PRO A 195 14.28 -13.14 36.32
C PRO A 195 13.03 -14.04 36.20
N VAL A 196 12.12 -13.93 37.17
CA VAL A 196 10.86 -14.70 37.16
C VAL A 196 10.05 -14.33 35.91
N GLY A 197 9.59 -15.33 35.16
CA GLY A 197 8.84 -15.14 33.92
C GLY A 197 9.72 -14.85 32.69
N SER A 198 11.05 -14.84 32.83
CA SER A 198 11.94 -14.45 31.75
C SER A 198 12.95 -15.53 31.33
N ALA A 199 13.77 -15.20 30.33
CA ALA A 199 14.72 -16.09 29.72
C ALA A 199 16.13 -15.50 29.79
N ALA A 200 17.08 -16.24 30.33
CA ALA A 200 18.49 -15.86 30.35
C ALA A 200 19.27 -16.60 29.27
N ILE A 201 20.26 -15.92 28.69
CA ILE A 201 21.16 -16.46 27.68
C ILE A 201 22.61 -16.24 28.10
N SER A 202 23.44 -17.25 27.80
CA SER A 202 24.89 -17.16 27.94
C SER A 202 25.49 -16.20 26.91
N ALA A 203 26.71 -15.73 27.17
CA ALA A 203 27.49 -14.95 26.20
C ALA A 203 27.74 -15.70 24.88
N SER A 204 27.91 -17.03 24.92
CA SER A 204 28.11 -17.83 23.70
C SER A 204 26.85 -17.93 22.86
N THR A 205 25.68 -17.99 23.49
CA THR A 205 24.39 -17.91 22.77
C THR A 205 24.17 -16.51 22.22
N ALA A 206 24.43 -15.46 23.01
CA ALA A 206 24.28 -14.08 22.59
C ALA A 206 25.15 -13.74 21.37
N ALA A 207 26.39 -14.23 21.32
CA ALA A 207 27.28 -14.04 20.18
C ALA A 207 26.78 -14.68 18.88
N LEU A 208 25.95 -15.73 18.96
CA LEU A 208 25.40 -16.43 17.79
C LEU A 208 24.08 -15.83 17.31
N VAL A 209 23.48 -14.90 18.05
CA VAL A 209 22.20 -14.27 17.73
C VAL A 209 22.28 -12.74 17.86
N ASP A 210 23.51 -12.21 17.77
CA ASP A 210 23.79 -10.80 17.96
C ASP A 210 23.06 -9.96 16.91
N GLY A 211 22.39 -8.90 17.34
CA GLY A 211 21.54 -8.06 16.48
C GLY A 211 20.18 -8.66 16.07
N GLU A 212 19.93 -9.96 16.26
CA GLU A 212 18.66 -10.61 15.90
C GLU A 212 17.59 -10.56 17.00
N PHE A 213 18.00 -10.37 18.26
CA PHE A 213 17.13 -10.34 19.43
C PHE A 213 17.39 -9.11 20.31
N ALA A 214 16.34 -8.60 20.93
CA ALA A 214 16.46 -7.57 21.95
C ALA A 214 16.99 -8.22 23.24
N LEU A 215 18.20 -7.84 23.65
CA LEU A 215 18.90 -8.42 24.80
C LEU A 215 19.14 -7.35 25.87
N ARG A 216 18.89 -7.68 27.13
CA ARG A 216 19.16 -6.81 28.28
C ARG A 216 20.26 -7.41 29.14
N GLU A 217 21.29 -6.65 29.47
CA GLU A 217 22.36 -7.17 30.30
C GLU A 217 21.90 -7.41 31.74
N LEU A 218 22.02 -8.65 32.22
CA LEU A 218 21.76 -9.01 33.62
C LEU A 218 23.03 -8.85 34.48
N GLY A 219 24.20 -8.85 33.83
CA GLY A 219 25.51 -8.63 34.43
C GLY A 219 26.42 -9.86 34.35
N GLU A 220 27.48 -9.83 35.15
CA GLU A 220 28.46 -10.92 35.23
C GLU A 220 28.29 -11.76 36.49
N PHE A 221 28.21 -13.08 36.32
CA PHE A 221 27.98 -14.03 37.40
C PHE A 221 29.11 -15.06 37.50
N VAL A 222 29.48 -15.43 38.73
CA VAL A 222 30.37 -16.59 38.93
C VAL A 222 29.53 -17.85 38.83
N VAL A 223 29.56 -18.48 37.66
CA VAL A 223 28.80 -19.70 37.40
C VAL A 223 29.71 -20.89 37.65
N LYS A 224 29.35 -21.72 38.65
CA LYS A 224 30.09 -22.95 38.97
C LYS A 224 30.29 -23.77 37.70
N GLY A 225 31.52 -24.23 37.43
CA GLY A 225 31.85 -25.06 36.26
C GLY A 225 32.10 -24.31 34.95
N ALA A 226 32.01 -22.99 34.92
CA ALA A 226 32.52 -22.16 33.83
C ALA A 226 33.83 -21.47 34.27
N GLU A 227 34.76 -21.26 33.34
CA GLU A 227 35.99 -20.53 33.63
C GLU A 227 35.73 -19.02 33.64
N GLY A 228 36.06 -18.34 34.74
CA GLY A 228 35.85 -16.91 34.90
C GLY A 228 34.39 -16.49 35.15
N ARG A 229 34.17 -15.17 35.23
CA ARG A 229 32.83 -14.59 35.36
C ARG A 229 32.11 -14.71 34.01
N GLN A 230 30.89 -15.21 34.02
CA GLN A 230 30.07 -15.37 32.82
C GLN A 230 29.17 -14.15 32.67
N ARG A 231 29.24 -13.49 31.52
CA ARG A 231 28.27 -12.48 31.13
C ARG A 231 26.95 -13.17 30.78
N VAL A 232 25.86 -12.70 31.39
CA VAL A 232 24.51 -13.23 31.20
C VAL A 232 23.61 -12.10 30.76
N LEU A 233 22.83 -12.37 29.72
CA LEU A 233 21.86 -11.43 29.17
C LEU A 233 20.47 -12.04 29.29
N GLU A 234 19.46 -11.19 29.39
CA GLU A 234 18.06 -11.58 29.30
C GLU A 234 17.59 -11.42 27.86
N LEU A 235 16.88 -12.42 27.36
CA LEU A 235 16.16 -12.38 26.10
C LEU A 235 14.82 -11.66 26.32
N ILE A 236 14.69 -10.45 25.76
CA ILE A 236 13.51 -9.59 25.93
C ILE A 236 12.49 -9.80 24.82
N GLY A 237 12.95 -10.07 23.60
CA GLY A 237 12.09 -10.16 22.43
C GLY A 237 12.88 -10.26 21.14
N ARG A 238 12.18 -10.16 20.01
CA ARG A 238 12.81 -10.07 18.69
C ARG A 238 13.58 -8.74 18.56
N GLY A 239 14.70 -8.78 17.86
CA GLY A 239 15.53 -7.61 17.57
C GLY A 239 14.92 -6.78 16.45
N ALA A 240 15.31 -5.52 16.38
CA ALA A 240 14.76 -4.53 15.45
C ALA A 240 15.34 -4.59 14.03
N ALA A 241 16.05 -5.66 13.65
CA ALA A 241 16.69 -5.73 12.33
C ALA A 241 15.66 -5.87 11.20
N GLN A 242 15.16 -4.73 10.71
CA GLN A 242 14.11 -4.62 9.69
C GLN A 242 14.68 -4.18 8.33
N THR A 243 15.88 -3.60 8.29
CA THR A 243 16.49 -3.06 7.07
C THR A 243 17.68 -3.90 6.56
N ARG A 244 18.05 -3.72 5.29
CA ARG A 244 19.25 -4.34 4.70
C ARG A 244 20.53 -4.06 5.50
N LEU A 245 20.65 -2.85 6.04
CA LEU A 245 21.82 -2.44 6.82
C LEU A 245 21.86 -3.10 8.20
N ASP A 246 20.70 -3.35 8.82
CA ASP A 246 20.65 -4.07 10.10
C ASP A 246 21.11 -5.52 9.94
N ALA A 247 20.72 -6.17 8.84
CA ALA A 247 21.18 -7.52 8.50
C ALA A 247 22.71 -7.56 8.25
N MET A 248 23.27 -6.51 7.63
CA MET A 248 24.72 -6.35 7.47
C MET A 248 25.44 -6.08 8.79
N ALA A 249 24.82 -5.28 9.69
CA ALA A 249 25.37 -4.97 10.99
C ALA A 249 25.45 -6.21 11.89
N ALA A 250 24.37 -7.00 11.94
CA ALA A 250 24.26 -8.21 12.75
C ALA A 250 25.26 -9.31 12.34
N THR A 251 25.52 -9.46 11.04
CA THR A 251 26.38 -10.55 10.54
C THR A 251 27.87 -10.23 10.51
N ARG A 252 28.28 -8.96 10.42
CA ARG A 252 29.69 -8.59 10.16
C ARG A 252 30.25 -7.40 10.92
N GLY A 253 29.40 -6.58 11.56
CA GLY A 253 29.80 -5.25 12.01
C GLY A 253 29.98 -4.29 10.83
N LEU A 254 29.40 -3.11 10.96
CA LEU A 254 29.52 -2.07 9.94
C LEU A 254 30.90 -1.40 9.98
N SER A 255 31.38 -0.88 8.84
CA SER A 255 32.55 0.02 8.83
C SER A 255 32.31 1.22 9.74
N PRO A 256 33.36 1.82 10.33
CA PRO A 256 33.22 3.05 11.10
C PRO A 256 32.52 4.13 10.28
N PHE A 257 31.56 4.82 10.89
CA PHE A 257 30.87 5.93 10.25
C PHE A 257 31.74 7.19 10.35
N ILE A 258 32.31 7.63 9.22
CA ILE A 258 33.35 8.68 9.16
C ILE A 258 32.92 9.79 8.20
N GLY A 259 33.18 11.05 8.56
CA GLY A 259 33.14 12.19 7.65
C GLY A 259 31.74 12.71 7.34
N ARG A 260 30.76 12.47 8.23
CA ARG A 260 29.34 12.87 8.05
C ARG A 260 28.78 13.65 9.24
N ASP A 261 29.65 14.32 9.99
CA ASP A 261 29.28 15.02 11.23
C ASP A 261 28.32 16.19 10.95
N ALA A 262 28.50 16.91 9.84
CA ALA A 262 27.65 18.05 9.48
C ALA A 262 26.24 17.61 9.08
N GLU A 263 26.14 16.57 8.26
CA GLU A 263 24.86 16.00 7.81
C GLU A 263 24.11 15.33 8.96
N GLY A 264 24.83 14.63 9.84
CA GLY A 264 24.26 14.09 11.09
C GLY A 264 23.73 15.18 12.02
N ALA A 265 24.46 16.28 12.20
CA ALA A 265 24.01 17.41 13.00
C ALA A 265 22.75 18.08 12.43
N ALA A 266 22.60 18.14 11.10
CA ALA A 266 21.40 18.67 10.46
C ALA A 266 20.15 17.80 10.72
N LEU A 267 20.28 16.47 10.66
CA LEU A 267 19.19 15.54 11.01
C LEU A 267 18.82 15.65 12.50
N GLU A 268 19.81 15.75 13.38
CA GLU A 268 19.58 15.92 14.82
C GLU A 268 18.85 17.23 15.11
N MET A 269 19.24 18.34 14.47
CA MET A 269 18.52 19.60 14.57
C MET A 269 17.06 19.47 14.08
N ALA A 270 16.80 18.78 12.98
CA ALA A 270 15.44 18.57 12.48
C ALA A 270 14.59 17.76 13.49
N LEU A 271 15.20 16.75 14.12
CA LEU A 271 14.57 15.98 15.19
C LEU A 271 14.23 16.84 16.41
N GLU A 272 15.13 17.72 16.84
CA GLU A 272 14.86 18.64 17.96
C GLU A 272 13.66 19.57 17.68
N HIS A 273 13.50 20.05 16.45
CA HIS A 273 12.32 20.83 16.04
C HIS A 273 11.04 19.99 16.09
N ALA A 274 11.06 18.76 15.56
CA ALA A 274 9.91 17.86 15.63
C ALA A 274 9.53 17.54 17.10
N LEU A 275 10.51 17.32 17.97
CA LEU A 275 10.29 17.13 19.42
C LEU A 275 9.70 18.38 20.10
N ALA A 276 9.94 19.56 19.56
CA ALA A 276 9.33 20.82 20.01
C ALA A 276 7.92 21.06 19.44
N GLY A 277 7.41 20.19 18.55
CA GLY A 277 6.12 20.34 17.89
C GLY A 277 6.18 21.13 16.57
N ASP A 278 7.38 21.38 16.06
CA ASP A 278 7.63 21.95 14.73
C ASP A 278 8.16 20.85 13.79
N GLY A 279 7.28 19.88 13.48
CA GLY A 279 7.59 18.76 12.61
C GLY A 279 8.03 19.20 11.21
N ARG A 280 8.94 18.43 10.60
CA ARG A 280 9.52 18.75 9.29
C ARG A 280 9.66 17.52 8.41
N ALA A 281 9.72 17.75 7.10
CA ALA A 281 10.17 16.77 6.13
C ALA A 281 11.60 17.13 5.65
N ILE A 282 12.49 16.13 5.64
CA ILE A 282 13.89 16.26 5.25
C ILE A 282 14.18 15.27 4.12
N GLY A 283 14.74 15.75 3.01
CA GLY A 283 15.20 14.91 1.91
C GLY A 283 16.72 14.76 1.91
N ILE A 284 17.21 13.52 1.86
CA ILE A 284 18.63 13.20 1.71
C ILE A 284 18.88 12.82 0.23
N VAL A 285 19.64 13.65 -0.46
CA VAL A 285 19.88 13.53 -1.91
C VAL A 285 21.33 13.13 -2.16
N GLY A 286 21.56 12.19 -3.06
CA GLY A 286 22.93 11.84 -3.45
C GLY A 286 23.00 10.62 -4.35
N ASP A 287 24.17 10.40 -4.94
CA ASP A 287 24.40 9.29 -5.87
C ASP A 287 24.31 7.91 -5.20
N ALA A 288 24.30 6.85 -6.00
CA ALA A 288 24.34 5.49 -5.48
C ALA A 288 25.66 5.22 -4.71
N GLY A 289 25.57 4.58 -3.54
CA GLY A 289 26.74 4.16 -2.75
C GLY A 289 27.42 5.26 -1.90
N VAL A 290 26.98 6.52 -1.97
CA VAL A 290 27.59 7.64 -1.21
C VAL A 290 27.34 7.61 0.31
N GLY A 291 26.43 6.74 0.76
CA GLY A 291 26.15 6.51 2.18
C GLY A 291 24.80 6.99 2.71
N LYS A 292 23.82 7.32 1.86
CA LYS A 292 22.47 7.79 2.27
C LYS A 292 21.81 6.87 3.30
N SER A 293 21.65 5.60 2.97
CA SER A 293 21.06 4.61 3.88
C SER A 293 21.88 4.42 5.16
N ARG A 294 23.20 4.60 5.09
CA ARG A 294 24.04 4.51 6.29
C ARG A 294 23.82 5.69 7.24
N LEU A 295 23.71 6.91 6.71
CA LEU A 295 23.36 8.10 7.49
C LEU A 295 21.99 7.93 8.16
N VAL A 296 21.00 7.45 7.41
CA VAL A 296 19.66 7.14 7.95
C VAL A 296 19.73 6.08 9.04
N HIS A 297 20.47 4.98 8.84
CA HIS A 297 20.64 3.94 9.84
C HIS A 297 21.24 4.46 11.16
N GLU A 298 22.33 5.26 11.10
CA GLU A 298 22.93 5.85 12.30
C GLU A 298 21.95 6.79 13.03
N PHE A 299 21.19 7.58 12.27
CA PHE A 299 20.18 8.47 12.81
C PHE A 299 19.01 7.69 13.48
N VAL A 300 18.50 6.65 12.81
CA VAL A 300 17.44 5.78 13.33
C VAL A 300 17.89 5.05 14.60
N ALA A 301 19.12 4.51 14.61
CA ALA A 301 19.68 3.87 15.80
C ALA A 301 19.73 4.85 16.99
N GLY A 302 20.14 6.10 16.76
CA GLY A 302 20.11 7.16 17.76
C GLY A 302 18.69 7.49 18.26
N CYS A 303 17.70 7.52 17.36
CA CYS A 303 16.29 7.75 17.70
C CYS A 303 15.72 6.63 18.57
N VAL A 304 15.96 5.37 18.18
CA VAL A 304 15.51 4.18 18.93
C VAL A 304 16.16 4.13 20.31
N ALA A 305 17.45 4.45 20.43
CA ALA A 305 18.14 4.52 21.71
C ALA A 305 17.53 5.57 22.67
N ARG A 306 16.88 6.60 22.14
CA ARG A 306 16.13 7.61 22.89
C ARG A 306 14.68 7.22 23.19
N GLY A 307 14.25 6.03 22.77
CA GLY A 307 12.89 5.53 22.96
C GLY A 307 11.86 6.15 22.02
N LEU A 308 12.27 6.72 20.89
CA LEU A 308 11.35 7.27 19.90
C LEU A 308 10.75 6.14 19.05
N THR A 309 9.49 6.29 18.65
CA THR A 309 8.88 5.42 17.65
C THR A 309 9.42 5.77 16.28
N VAL A 310 10.10 4.82 15.64
CA VAL A 310 10.61 4.96 14.28
C VAL A 310 9.88 3.95 13.40
N SER A 311 9.39 4.40 12.26
CA SER A 311 8.86 3.50 11.22
C SER A 311 9.61 3.68 9.92
N VAL A 312 10.03 2.58 9.32
CA VAL A 312 10.88 2.57 8.13
C VAL A 312 10.21 1.80 6.99
N THR A 313 10.21 2.40 5.81
CA THR A 313 9.81 1.75 4.56
C THR A 313 10.82 2.09 3.46
N HIS A 314 10.83 1.29 2.40
CA HIS A 314 11.75 1.45 1.28
C HIS A 314 10.99 1.32 -0.05
N GLY A 315 11.41 2.09 -1.04
CA GLY A 315 10.98 1.90 -2.42
C GLY A 315 11.48 0.54 -2.95
N VAL A 316 10.56 -0.33 -3.35
CA VAL A 316 10.91 -1.62 -3.96
C VAL A 316 11.12 -1.40 -5.46
N ALA A 317 12.15 -1.99 -6.07
CA ALA A 317 12.41 -1.80 -7.51
C ALA A 317 11.24 -2.20 -8.44
N HIS A 318 10.35 -3.07 -7.95
CA HIS A 318 9.10 -3.47 -8.59
C HIS A 318 7.84 -2.79 -8.02
N GLY A 319 8.00 -1.94 -6.99
CA GLY A 319 6.94 -1.22 -6.29
C GLY A 319 6.21 -0.19 -7.15
N ARG A 320 6.86 0.38 -8.17
CA ARG A 320 6.22 1.24 -9.19
C ARG A 320 5.02 0.61 -9.92
N TYR A 321 4.86 -0.71 -9.81
CA TYR A 321 3.82 -1.48 -10.48
C TYR A 321 2.71 -1.95 -9.51
N VAL A 322 2.87 -1.76 -8.19
CA VAL A 322 1.85 -2.11 -7.18
C VAL A 322 1.53 -0.84 -6.38
N PRO A 323 0.41 -0.16 -6.68
CA PRO A 323 0.07 1.11 -6.06
C PRO A 323 0.06 1.04 -4.53
N LEU A 324 0.58 2.07 -3.87
CA LEU A 324 0.54 2.23 -2.40
C LEU A 324 1.24 1.13 -1.59
N LEU A 325 2.01 0.23 -2.22
CA LEU A 325 2.70 -0.85 -1.50
C LEU A 325 3.68 -0.33 -0.42
N PRO A 326 4.52 0.69 -0.68
CA PRO A 326 5.39 1.28 0.35
C PRO A 326 4.60 1.95 1.48
N VAL A 327 3.42 2.50 1.16
CA VAL A 327 2.49 3.13 2.12
C VAL A 327 1.87 2.08 3.03
N LEU A 328 1.43 0.95 2.47
CA LEU A 328 0.94 -0.20 3.22
C LEU A 328 2.00 -0.70 4.20
N ALA A 329 3.24 -0.89 3.73
CA ALA A 329 4.36 -1.32 4.57
C ALA A 329 4.63 -0.34 5.71
N LEU A 330 4.69 0.97 5.40
CA LEU A 330 4.87 2.03 6.39
C LEU A 330 3.77 2.01 7.47
N LEU A 331 2.51 1.87 7.06
CA LEU A 331 1.39 1.86 8.00
C LEU A 331 1.38 0.60 8.86
N ARG A 332 1.59 -0.59 8.28
CA ARG A 332 1.72 -1.84 9.05
C ARG A 332 2.80 -1.74 10.11
N ASP A 333 3.97 -1.24 9.73
CA ASP A 333 5.09 -1.03 10.65
C ASP A 333 4.74 0.00 11.74
N SER A 334 4.06 1.09 11.39
CA SER A 334 3.61 2.11 12.36
C SER A 334 2.60 1.60 13.40
N PHE A 335 1.85 0.54 13.07
CA PHE A 335 0.94 -0.15 13.98
C PHE A 335 1.61 -1.33 14.71
N GLY A 336 2.87 -1.63 14.40
CA GLY A 336 3.57 -2.81 14.90
C GLY A 336 2.91 -4.11 14.45
N VAL A 337 2.31 -4.14 13.27
CA VAL A 337 1.68 -5.33 12.67
C VAL A 337 2.74 -6.09 11.89
N ALA A 338 3.06 -7.30 12.34
CA ALA A 338 3.95 -8.18 11.60
C ALA A 338 3.23 -8.79 10.39
N GLU A 339 3.99 -9.16 9.35
CA GLU A 339 3.44 -9.74 8.12
C GLU A 339 2.69 -11.06 8.37
N ASP A 340 3.08 -11.82 9.41
CA ASP A 340 2.46 -13.08 9.81
C ASP A 340 1.47 -12.94 10.99
N ASP A 341 1.13 -11.72 11.43
CA ASP A 341 0.15 -11.56 12.50
C ASP A 341 -1.23 -12.08 12.02
N PRO A 342 -1.94 -12.90 12.82
CA PRO A 342 -3.28 -13.31 12.47
C PRO A 342 -4.18 -12.06 12.35
N PRO A 343 -5.13 -12.02 11.39
CA PRO A 343 -5.92 -10.82 11.10
C PRO A 343 -6.60 -10.23 12.35
N GLU A 344 -7.04 -11.07 13.29
CA GLU A 344 -7.65 -10.66 14.55
C GLU A 344 -6.68 -9.88 15.45
N ALA A 345 -5.43 -10.35 15.58
CA ALA A 345 -4.42 -9.69 16.39
C ALA A 345 -3.96 -8.37 15.76
N ALA A 346 -3.84 -8.34 14.44
CA ALA A 346 -3.54 -7.12 13.69
C ALA A 346 -4.63 -6.06 13.88
N ARG A 347 -5.91 -6.44 13.74
CA ARG A 347 -7.06 -5.55 13.98
C ARG A 347 -7.05 -4.93 15.38
N VAL A 348 -6.81 -5.73 16.41
CA VAL A 348 -6.73 -5.23 17.80
C VAL A 348 -5.60 -4.21 17.98
N ARG A 349 -4.43 -4.43 17.38
CA ARG A 349 -3.30 -3.47 17.47
C ARG A 349 -3.60 -2.16 16.75
N ILE A 350 -4.16 -2.24 15.56
CA ILE A 350 -4.58 -1.07 14.77
C ILE A 350 -5.63 -0.27 15.55
N GLU A 351 -6.69 -0.93 16.02
CA GLU A 351 -7.76 -0.31 16.82
C GLU A 351 -7.23 0.36 18.09
N THR A 352 -6.41 -0.36 18.86
CA THR A 352 -5.81 0.18 20.09
C THR A 352 -4.96 1.41 19.82
N THR A 353 -4.16 1.39 18.75
CA THR A 353 -3.26 2.51 18.40
C THR A 353 -4.05 3.73 17.93
N MET A 354 -5.01 3.53 17.02
CA MET A 354 -5.85 4.61 16.49
C MET A 354 -6.70 5.26 17.57
N LEU A 355 -7.41 4.48 18.39
CA LEU A 355 -8.29 5.01 19.44
C LEU A 355 -7.52 5.67 20.58
N ARG A 356 -6.25 5.29 20.81
CA ARG A 356 -5.35 5.99 21.74
C ARG A 356 -4.96 7.38 21.22
N LEU A 357 -4.84 7.57 19.90
CA LEU A 357 -4.53 8.87 19.30
C LEU A 357 -5.74 9.80 19.34
N ASP A 358 -6.91 9.31 18.91
CA ASP A 358 -8.18 10.02 18.99
C ASP A 358 -9.35 9.03 18.97
N PRO A 359 -10.27 9.06 19.94
CA PRO A 359 -11.48 8.23 19.90
C PRO A 359 -12.33 8.43 18.64
N ALA A 360 -12.21 9.58 17.94
CA ALA A 360 -12.91 9.85 16.70
C ALA A 360 -12.51 8.91 15.54
N PHE A 361 -11.38 8.20 15.63
CA PHE A 361 -10.96 7.25 14.61
C PHE A 361 -11.78 5.95 14.57
N ALA A 362 -12.73 5.75 15.49
CA ALA A 362 -13.57 4.55 15.50
C ALA A 362 -14.33 4.33 14.17
N SER A 363 -14.74 5.41 13.49
CA SER A 363 -15.41 5.34 12.17
C SER A 363 -14.45 4.98 11.03
N ASP A 364 -13.15 5.17 11.22
CA ASP A 364 -12.12 5.06 10.19
C ASP A 364 -11.46 3.66 10.18
N LEU A 365 -11.70 2.85 11.22
CA LEU A 365 -11.12 1.51 11.39
C LEU A 365 -11.48 0.51 10.27
N PRO A 366 -12.74 0.40 9.80
CA PRO A 366 -13.07 -0.54 8.73
C PRO A 366 -12.25 -0.30 7.45
N LEU A 367 -12.07 0.96 7.09
CA LEU A 367 -11.27 1.38 5.93
C LEU A 367 -9.79 0.99 6.10
N LEU A 368 -9.21 1.24 7.27
CA LEU A 368 -7.83 0.85 7.59
C LEU A 368 -7.64 -0.66 7.60
N PHE A 369 -8.60 -1.42 8.14
CA PHE A 369 -8.53 -2.88 8.15
C PHE A 369 -8.53 -3.46 6.75
N GLU A 370 -9.40 -2.97 5.87
CA GLU A 370 -9.44 -3.39 4.47
C GLU A 370 -8.13 -3.02 3.76
N PHE A 371 -7.67 -1.77 3.88
CA PHE A 371 -6.44 -1.33 3.27
C PHE A 371 -5.23 -2.15 3.72
N LEU A 372 -5.13 -2.49 5.02
CA LEU A 372 -4.04 -3.29 5.59
C LEU A 372 -4.22 -4.80 5.37
N GLY A 373 -5.20 -5.24 4.58
CA GLY A 373 -5.42 -6.66 4.27
C GLY A 373 -5.87 -7.49 5.48
N VAL A 374 -6.51 -6.86 6.46
CA VAL A 374 -7.04 -7.49 7.69
C VAL A 374 -8.52 -7.16 7.89
N ALA A 375 -9.27 -7.06 6.80
CA ALA A 375 -10.69 -6.73 6.77
C ALA A 375 -11.49 -7.48 7.84
N ASP A 376 -12.41 -6.77 8.49
CA ASP A 376 -13.31 -7.33 9.51
C ASP A 376 -14.64 -7.74 8.84
N PRO A 377 -14.97 -9.04 8.75
CA PRO A 377 -16.23 -9.49 8.17
C PRO A 377 -17.46 -8.99 8.94
N ASP A 378 -17.32 -8.72 10.24
CA ASP A 378 -18.40 -8.25 11.11
C ASP A 378 -18.56 -6.72 11.07
N ARG A 379 -17.57 -6.01 10.50
CA ARG A 379 -17.54 -4.55 10.31
C ARG A 379 -16.95 -4.19 8.93
N PRO A 380 -17.66 -4.51 7.83
CA PRO A 380 -17.17 -4.19 6.49
C PRO A 380 -17.03 -2.68 6.33
N ALA A 381 -16.00 -2.25 5.58
CA ALA A 381 -15.91 -0.85 5.17
C ALA A 381 -17.09 -0.50 4.28
N ALA A 382 -17.46 0.79 4.26
CA ALA A 382 -18.45 1.27 3.31
C ALA A 382 -17.99 0.95 1.88
N SER A 383 -18.95 0.57 1.03
CA SER A 383 -18.73 0.49 -0.41
C SER A 383 -18.49 1.91 -0.91
N LEU A 384 -17.22 2.24 -1.16
CA LEU A 384 -16.79 3.56 -1.55
C LEU A 384 -16.12 3.44 -2.92
N ASP A 385 -16.34 4.43 -3.79
CA ASP A 385 -15.52 4.53 -5.00
C ASP A 385 -14.05 4.59 -4.57
N PRO A 386 -13.14 3.87 -5.22
CA PRO A 386 -11.83 3.70 -4.63
C PRO A 386 -10.94 4.97 -4.70
N GLU A 387 -11.33 6.03 -5.44
CA GLU A 387 -10.77 7.39 -5.25
C GLU A 387 -11.17 7.99 -3.90
N VAL A 388 -12.44 7.84 -3.49
CA VAL A 388 -12.90 8.19 -2.13
C VAL A 388 -12.07 7.47 -1.11
N ARG A 389 -11.88 6.18 -1.37
CA ARG A 389 -11.24 5.27 -0.44
C ARG A 389 -9.80 5.71 -0.25
N GLN A 390 -9.11 6.07 -1.33
CA GLN A 390 -7.76 6.60 -1.28
C GLN A 390 -7.72 7.98 -0.60
N HIS A 391 -8.64 8.90 -0.95
CA HIS A 391 -8.70 10.24 -0.33
C HIS A 391 -9.05 10.19 1.16
N GLN A 392 -9.96 9.30 1.56
CA GLN A 392 -10.29 9.04 2.95
C GLN A 392 -9.13 8.38 3.67
N LEU A 393 -8.45 7.41 3.06
CA LEU A 393 -7.26 6.79 3.64
C LEU A 393 -6.18 7.86 3.89
N LEU A 394 -5.91 8.71 2.90
CA LEU A 394 -5.02 9.87 3.01
C LEU A 394 -5.46 10.78 4.16
N THR A 395 -6.74 11.15 4.21
CA THR A 395 -7.32 12.00 5.26
C THR A 395 -7.17 11.38 6.65
N VAL A 396 -7.38 10.06 6.78
CA VAL A 396 -7.21 9.32 8.03
C VAL A 396 -5.76 9.34 8.46
N VAL A 397 -4.82 9.13 7.53
CA VAL A 397 -3.38 9.15 7.84
C VAL A 397 -2.89 10.56 8.18
N THR A 398 -3.29 11.60 7.43
CA THR A 398 -2.91 12.98 7.75
C THR A 398 -3.49 13.42 9.09
N ARG A 399 -4.75 13.06 9.39
CA ARG A 399 -5.35 13.25 10.72
C ARG A 399 -4.60 12.46 11.79
N MET A 400 -4.14 11.24 11.50
CA MET A 400 -3.36 10.43 12.43
C MET A 400 -2.05 11.15 12.79
N VAL A 401 -1.32 11.67 11.79
CA VAL A 401 -0.08 12.44 11.98
C VAL A 401 -0.33 13.75 12.73
N ALA A 402 -1.36 14.50 12.36
CA ALA A 402 -1.74 15.72 13.06
C ALA A 402 -2.15 15.46 14.52
N SER A 403 -2.83 14.33 14.79
CA SER A 403 -3.27 13.96 16.15
C SER A 403 -2.11 13.55 17.06
N ARG A 404 -0.98 13.09 16.49
CA ARG A 404 0.27 12.84 17.25
C ARG A 404 0.88 14.11 17.85
N ALA A 405 0.48 15.31 17.41
CA ALA A 405 0.93 16.56 18.01
C ALA A 405 0.66 16.68 19.52
N ARG A 406 -0.27 15.88 20.08
CA ARG A 406 -0.70 15.95 21.49
C ARG A 406 -0.12 14.86 22.42
N SER A 407 0.58 13.85 21.89
CA SER A 407 0.98 12.66 22.66
C SER A 407 2.47 12.32 22.59
N GLU A 408 2.95 11.74 21.50
CA GLU A 408 4.30 11.15 21.34
C GLU A 408 4.95 11.59 20.02
N ALA A 409 6.28 11.73 20.03
CA ALA A 409 7.03 12.07 18.83
C ALA A 409 7.37 10.83 18.00
N ALA A 410 7.34 10.96 16.68
CA ALA A 410 7.57 9.85 15.76
C ALA A 410 8.52 10.24 14.61
N VAL A 411 9.30 9.27 14.14
CA VAL A 411 10.16 9.40 12.98
C VAL A 411 9.65 8.45 11.89
N LEU A 412 9.33 8.99 10.72
CA LEU A 412 8.94 8.22 9.55
C LEU A 412 10.08 8.28 8.54
N VAL A 413 10.52 7.14 8.04
CA VAL A 413 11.61 7.03 7.08
C VAL A 413 11.10 6.36 5.81
N VAL A 414 11.28 7.01 4.66
CA VAL A 414 10.95 6.46 3.35
C VAL A 414 12.19 6.50 2.46
N GLU A 415 12.87 5.36 2.32
CA GLU A 415 14.08 5.29 1.50
C GLU A 415 13.79 5.06 0.01
N ASP A 416 14.70 5.55 -0.83
CA ASP A 416 14.75 5.33 -2.28
C ASP A 416 13.47 5.74 -3.03
N LEU A 417 13.03 7.00 -2.87
CA LEU A 417 11.78 7.53 -3.47
C LEU A 417 11.69 7.36 -4.99
N HIS A 418 12.83 7.27 -5.67
CA HIS A 418 12.92 7.06 -7.12
C HIS A 418 12.29 5.73 -7.60
N TRP A 419 11.92 4.83 -6.68
CA TRP A 419 11.20 3.59 -6.98
C TRP A 419 9.70 3.63 -6.66
N LEU A 420 9.18 4.73 -6.12
CA LEU A 420 7.75 4.85 -5.79
C LEU A 420 6.88 4.90 -7.05
N ASP A 421 5.66 4.39 -6.93
CA ASP A 421 4.57 4.65 -7.87
C ASP A 421 3.97 6.05 -7.66
N ASP A 422 3.25 6.54 -8.67
CA ASP A 422 2.64 7.88 -8.67
C ASP A 422 1.67 8.07 -7.50
N ALA A 423 0.91 7.03 -7.11
CA ALA A 423 -0.03 7.11 -5.99
C ALA A 423 0.67 7.18 -4.63
N SER A 424 1.76 6.43 -4.45
CA SER A 424 2.63 6.55 -3.26
C SER A 424 3.35 7.89 -3.19
N ALA A 425 3.77 8.44 -4.34
CA ALA A 425 4.38 9.77 -4.40
C ALA A 425 3.38 10.85 -3.95
N ALA A 426 2.17 10.87 -4.53
CA ALA A 426 1.10 11.78 -4.13
C ALA A 426 0.71 11.62 -2.65
N PHE A 427 0.75 10.39 -2.12
CA PHE A 427 0.54 10.14 -0.70
C PHE A 427 1.63 10.77 0.17
N LEU A 428 2.90 10.63 -0.23
CA LEU A 428 4.00 11.24 0.50
C LEU A 428 3.96 12.77 0.47
N GLU A 429 3.44 13.40 -0.59
CA GLU A 429 3.25 14.86 -0.65
C GLU A 429 2.33 15.34 0.46
N GLN A 430 1.14 14.74 0.53
CA GLN A 430 0.15 15.09 1.56
C GLN A 430 0.64 14.76 2.97
N LEU A 431 1.40 13.66 3.12
CA LEU A 431 2.04 13.31 4.38
C LEU A 431 3.07 14.36 4.82
N ALA A 432 3.90 14.85 3.89
CA ALA A 432 4.91 15.87 4.17
C ALA A 432 4.29 17.20 4.63
N GLU A 433 3.15 17.58 4.04
CA GLU A 433 2.37 18.74 4.49
C GLU A 433 1.78 18.52 5.89
N ALA A 434 1.19 17.36 6.15
CA ALA A 434 0.57 17.02 7.44
C ALA A 434 1.58 16.92 8.60
N VAL A 435 2.85 16.71 8.29
CA VAL A 435 3.94 16.67 9.27
C VAL A 435 4.23 18.08 9.85
N VAL A 436 4.00 19.14 9.08
CA VAL A 436 4.27 20.52 9.52
C VAL A 436 3.38 20.89 10.71
N GLY A 437 4.00 21.34 11.81
CA GLY A 437 3.29 21.66 13.05
C GLY A 437 2.86 20.43 13.88
N SER A 438 3.34 19.23 13.53
CA SER A 438 3.17 18.01 14.33
C SER A 438 4.43 17.68 15.14
N ARG A 439 4.39 16.60 15.94
CA ARG A 439 5.58 16.03 16.60
C ARG A 439 6.26 14.93 15.76
N THR A 440 6.14 15.01 14.43
CA THR A 440 6.63 13.99 13.50
C THR A 440 7.81 14.54 12.69
N LEU A 441 8.81 13.71 12.44
CA LEU A 441 9.88 13.96 11.47
C LEU A 441 9.74 12.98 10.32
N LEU A 442 9.64 13.48 9.09
CA LEU A 442 9.68 12.66 7.88
C LEU A 442 11.07 12.77 7.25
N VAL A 443 11.75 11.63 7.08
CA VAL A 443 13.06 11.55 6.40
C VAL A 443 12.89 10.74 5.12
N THR A 444 13.30 11.31 3.99
CA THR A 444 13.25 10.63 2.70
C THR A 444 14.62 10.55 2.06
N THR A 445 14.85 9.53 1.22
CA THR A 445 16.11 9.42 0.44
C THR A 445 15.84 9.26 -1.04
N TYR A 446 16.58 9.96 -1.90
CA TYR A 446 16.42 9.85 -3.36
C TYR A 446 17.69 10.24 -4.13
N ARG A 447 17.66 10.05 -5.45
CA ARG A 447 18.77 10.37 -6.36
C ARG A 447 18.55 11.73 -7.03
N PRO A 448 19.60 12.48 -7.40
CA PRO A 448 19.47 13.81 -7.99
C PRO A 448 18.63 13.84 -9.28
N GLU A 449 18.62 12.76 -10.07
CA GLU A 449 17.82 12.64 -11.28
C GLU A 449 16.30 12.56 -11.05
N HIS A 450 15.86 12.42 -9.81
CA HIS A 450 14.45 12.38 -9.45
C HIS A 450 13.99 13.77 -9.00
N GLU A 451 13.41 14.53 -9.94
CA GLU A 451 12.74 15.80 -9.63
C GLU A 451 11.52 15.54 -8.74
N THR A 452 11.74 15.62 -7.43
CA THR A 452 10.66 15.60 -6.45
C THR A 452 10.31 17.04 -6.10
N VAL A 453 9.19 17.53 -6.65
CA VAL A 453 8.61 18.85 -6.34
C VAL A 453 8.37 19.00 -4.82
N MET A 454 8.16 17.87 -4.14
CA MET A 454 7.96 17.60 -2.70
C MET A 454 8.73 18.47 -1.68
N LEU A 455 9.91 18.99 -2.01
CA LEU A 455 10.87 19.53 -1.02
C LEU A 455 11.50 20.87 -1.41
N VAL A 456 11.05 21.49 -2.50
CA VAL A 456 11.70 22.68 -3.08
C VAL A 456 11.07 23.98 -2.55
N ASP A 457 9.79 23.98 -2.17
CA ASP A 457 9.06 25.17 -1.72
C ASP A 457 8.34 24.93 -0.37
N GLY A 458 9.00 25.21 0.76
CA GLY A 458 8.41 25.17 2.12
C GLY A 458 9.46 25.13 3.25
N PRO A 459 9.08 24.92 4.53
CA PRO A 459 10.01 24.74 5.67
C PRO A 459 10.74 23.37 5.66
N HIS A 460 10.92 22.81 4.47
CA HIS A 460 11.54 21.52 4.19
C HIS A 460 13.02 21.77 3.87
N ALA A 461 13.91 20.91 4.38
CA ALA A 461 15.35 21.06 4.14
C ALA A 461 15.89 19.84 3.38
N GLN A 462 16.78 20.10 2.42
CA GLN A 462 17.50 19.07 1.70
C GLN A 462 18.93 18.95 2.24
N ILE A 463 19.39 17.72 2.39
CA ILE A 463 20.77 17.38 2.74
C ILE A 463 21.39 16.72 1.51
N GLU A 464 22.28 17.43 0.84
CA GLU A 464 23.05 16.89 -0.28
C GLU A 464 24.24 16.07 0.25
N LEU A 465 24.30 14.81 -0.15
CA LEU A 465 25.31 13.85 0.26
C LEU A 465 26.26 13.58 -0.92
N GLY A 466 27.39 14.30 -0.93
CA GLY A 466 28.48 14.09 -1.89
C GLY A 466 29.42 12.95 -1.48
N PRO A 467 30.43 12.60 -2.29
CA PRO A 467 31.50 11.68 -1.89
C PRO A 467 32.24 12.15 -0.62
N LEU A 468 32.94 11.23 0.07
CA LEU A 468 33.79 11.60 1.21
C LEU A 468 34.93 12.52 0.76
N ASP A 469 35.31 13.45 1.62
CA ASP A 469 36.52 14.23 1.40
C ASP A 469 37.79 13.36 1.55
N ALA A 470 38.95 13.95 1.23
CA ALA A 470 40.22 13.23 1.24
C ALA A 470 40.61 12.73 2.65
N ASP A 471 40.28 13.49 3.70
CA ASP A 471 40.65 13.15 5.07
C ASP A 471 39.78 12.00 5.61
N ALA A 472 38.47 12.05 5.34
CA ALA A 472 37.53 10.98 5.66
C ALA A 472 37.80 9.72 4.84
N THR A 473 38.14 9.85 3.56
CA THR A 473 38.53 8.73 2.68
C THR A 473 39.79 8.05 3.19
N GLY A 474 40.83 8.81 3.53
CA GLY A 474 42.06 8.27 4.10
C GLY A 474 41.84 7.56 5.44
N SER A 475 40.96 8.11 6.29
CA SER A 475 40.59 7.52 7.57
C SER A 475 39.84 6.19 7.39
N LEU A 476 38.86 6.15 6.48
CA LEU A 476 38.14 4.91 6.14
C LEU A 476 39.09 3.85 5.58
N LEU A 477 39.96 4.22 4.65
CA LEU A 477 40.96 3.30 4.08
C LEU A 477 41.93 2.75 5.14
N THR A 478 42.34 3.58 6.10
CA THR A 478 43.20 3.14 7.21
C THR A 478 42.51 2.09 8.08
N GLU A 479 41.22 2.27 8.37
CA GLU A 479 40.43 1.30 9.14
C GLU A 479 40.16 0.00 8.35
N LEU A 480 39.93 0.09 7.04
CA LEU A 480 39.69 -1.08 6.19
C LEU A 480 40.96 -1.89 5.92
N LEU A 481 42.08 -1.22 5.66
CA LEU A 481 43.34 -1.84 5.25
C LEU A 481 44.26 -2.15 6.43
N GLY A 482 44.39 -1.24 7.39
CA GLY A 482 45.42 -1.27 8.43
C GLY A 482 46.59 -0.32 8.13
N ARG A 483 47.66 -0.45 8.92
CA ARG A 483 48.83 0.47 8.90
C ARG A 483 50.14 -0.21 8.49
N ASP A 484 50.05 -1.36 7.83
CA ASP A 484 51.27 -2.05 7.38
C ASP A 484 52.00 -1.26 6.28
N ARG A 485 53.33 -1.29 6.28
CA ARG A 485 54.16 -0.52 5.33
C ARG A 485 54.05 -1.02 3.90
N SER A 486 53.66 -2.28 3.70
CA SER A 486 53.42 -2.85 2.37
C SER A 486 52.24 -2.21 1.64
N LEU A 487 51.37 -1.48 2.35
CA LEU A 487 50.21 -0.78 1.81
C LEU A 487 50.51 0.66 1.37
N ASP A 488 51.74 1.14 1.57
CA ASP A 488 52.15 2.51 1.23
C ASP A 488 51.85 2.82 -0.25
N GLY A 489 51.02 3.82 -0.51
CA GLY A 489 50.59 4.21 -1.86
C GLY A 489 49.33 3.51 -2.38
N LEU A 490 48.91 2.39 -1.80
CA LEU A 490 47.66 1.71 -2.19
C LEU A 490 46.43 2.55 -1.89
N ALA A 491 46.39 3.20 -0.72
CA ALA A 491 45.28 4.08 -0.32
C ALA A 491 45.05 5.20 -1.35
N GLY A 492 46.13 5.82 -1.85
CA GLY A 492 46.04 6.87 -2.88
C GLY A 492 45.58 6.35 -4.24
N LEU A 493 45.93 5.11 -4.62
CA LEU A 493 45.41 4.48 -5.84
C LEU A 493 43.92 4.15 -5.73
N ILE A 494 43.46 3.69 -4.56
CA ILE A 494 42.05 3.39 -4.33
C ILE A 494 41.24 4.69 -4.33
N ASP A 495 41.70 5.73 -3.63
CA ASP A 495 41.05 7.05 -3.62
C ASP A 495 40.92 7.62 -5.04
N ALA A 496 42.03 7.68 -5.79
CA ALA A 496 42.02 8.17 -7.17
C ALA A 496 41.07 7.40 -8.11
N ARG A 497 40.72 6.15 -7.79
CA ARG A 497 39.82 5.32 -8.60
C ARG A 497 38.37 5.35 -8.15
N THR A 498 38.14 5.55 -6.86
CA THR A 498 36.82 5.52 -6.23
C THR A 498 36.21 6.90 -6.07
N GLY A 499 37.04 7.96 -6.10
CA GLY A 499 36.61 9.35 -5.97
C GLY A 499 35.92 9.63 -4.63
N GLY A 500 36.37 8.98 -3.54
CA GLY A 500 35.79 9.15 -2.21
C GLY A 500 34.43 8.47 -1.99
N ASN A 501 33.91 7.66 -2.93
CA ASN A 501 32.64 6.95 -2.72
C ASN A 501 32.84 5.78 -1.72
N PRO A 502 32.19 5.78 -0.53
CA PRO A 502 32.42 4.79 0.52
C PRO A 502 32.16 3.35 0.07
N PHE A 503 31.05 3.12 -0.65
CA PHE A 503 30.71 1.79 -1.16
C PHE A 503 31.80 1.30 -2.13
N PHE A 504 32.32 2.20 -2.96
CA PHE A 504 33.36 1.86 -3.93
C PHE A 504 34.69 1.51 -3.28
N ILE A 505 35.06 2.25 -2.23
CA ILE A 505 36.25 1.98 -1.43
C ILE A 505 36.17 0.58 -0.81
N GLU A 506 35.05 0.23 -0.17
CA GLU A 506 34.86 -1.08 0.45
C GLU A 506 34.93 -2.23 -0.56
N GLU A 507 34.27 -2.09 -1.72
CA GLU A 507 34.26 -3.12 -2.76
C GLU A 507 35.63 -3.33 -3.41
N VAL A 508 36.41 -2.26 -3.60
CA VAL A 508 37.79 -2.39 -4.13
C VAL A 508 38.68 -3.10 -3.12
N VAL A 509 38.63 -2.73 -1.83
CA VAL A 509 39.42 -3.40 -0.79
C VAL A 509 39.03 -4.87 -0.68
N GLN A 510 37.73 -5.18 -0.71
CA GLN A 510 37.24 -6.55 -0.68
C GLN A 510 37.70 -7.35 -1.90
N ALA A 511 37.62 -6.78 -3.11
CA ALA A 511 38.09 -7.45 -4.32
C ALA A 511 39.59 -7.75 -4.28
N LEU A 512 40.40 -6.86 -3.70
CA LEU A 512 41.84 -7.12 -3.53
C LEU A 512 42.13 -8.26 -2.57
N ALA A 513 41.37 -8.36 -1.47
CA ALA A 513 41.47 -9.49 -0.54
C ALA A 513 41.03 -10.81 -1.18
N GLU A 514 39.88 -10.83 -1.88
CA GLU A 514 39.38 -12.02 -2.59
C GLU A 514 40.32 -12.51 -3.69
N ASN A 515 41.03 -11.58 -4.35
CA ASN A 515 42.02 -11.89 -5.38
C ASN A 515 43.39 -12.34 -4.82
N GLY A 516 43.54 -12.41 -3.50
CA GLY A 516 44.79 -12.77 -2.85
C GLY A 516 45.88 -11.71 -2.97
N HIS A 517 45.54 -10.48 -3.38
CA HIS A 517 46.48 -9.35 -3.38
C HIS A 517 46.67 -8.77 -1.99
N LEU A 518 45.66 -8.92 -1.12
CA LEU A 518 45.77 -8.64 0.31
C LEU A 518 45.71 -9.96 1.09
N THR A 519 46.63 -10.13 2.03
CA THR A 519 46.65 -11.26 2.97
C THR A 519 46.41 -10.76 4.39
N GLY A 520 45.72 -11.55 5.20
CA GLY A 520 45.36 -11.17 6.57
C GLY A 520 43.85 -10.92 6.72
N ALA A 521 43.48 -10.17 7.74
CA ALA A 521 42.09 -9.79 8.02
C ALA A 521 41.90 -8.28 7.88
N ARG A 522 40.64 -7.85 7.72
CA ARG A 522 40.25 -6.44 7.66
C ARG A 522 40.89 -5.62 8.78
N GLY A 523 41.48 -4.47 8.43
CA GLY A 523 42.23 -3.59 9.34
C GLY A 523 43.66 -4.05 9.68
N THR A 524 44.08 -5.21 9.18
CA THR A 524 45.41 -5.81 9.40
C THR A 524 45.96 -6.46 8.14
N TYR A 525 45.61 -5.94 6.96
CA TYR A 525 46.05 -6.49 5.70
C TYR A 525 47.54 -6.18 5.43
N GLU A 526 48.18 -7.12 4.76
CA GLU A 526 49.50 -6.97 4.15
C GLU A 526 49.36 -7.17 2.64
N LEU A 527 50.13 -6.43 1.85
CA LEU A 527 50.12 -6.54 0.39
C LEU A 527 50.96 -7.75 -0.04
N ALA A 528 50.34 -8.70 -0.71
CA ALA A 528 50.96 -9.95 -1.16
C ALA A 528 51.62 -9.85 -2.55
N ALA A 529 51.48 -8.71 -3.24
CA ALA A 529 51.99 -8.47 -4.60
C ALA A 529 52.63 -7.07 -4.75
N GLU A 530 53.44 -6.85 -5.79
CA GLU A 530 53.98 -5.52 -6.09
C GLU A 530 52.89 -4.57 -6.60
N LEU A 531 52.88 -3.35 -6.05
CA LEU A 531 51.87 -2.31 -6.26
C LEU A 531 51.74 -1.88 -7.75
N GLU A 532 52.85 -1.96 -8.50
CA GLU A 532 52.96 -1.57 -9.91
C GLU A 532 52.25 -2.54 -10.88
N GLY A 533 51.94 -3.77 -10.44
CA GLY A 533 51.21 -4.78 -11.22
C GLY A 533 49.72 -4.89 -10.91
N LEU A 534 49.21 -4.06 -10.00
CA LEU A 534 47.84 -4.16 -9.49
C LEU A 534 46.84 -3.55 -10.49
N VAL A 535 46.02 -4.39 -11.12
CA VAL A 535 44.96 -3.92 -12.03
C VAL A 535 43.70 -3.61 -11.23
N LEU A 536 43.54 -2.35 -10.84
CA LEU A 536 42.29 -1.86 -10.25
C LEU A 536 41.24 -1.63 -11.35
N PRO A 537 40.03 -2.22 -11.22
CA PRO A 537 38.94 -2.00 -12.17
C PRO A 537 38.66 -0.51 -12.36
N PRO A 538 38.32 -0.07 -13.59
CA PRO A 538 38.16 1.34 -13.88
C PRO A 538 36.94 1.98 -13.22
N THR A 539 35.95 1.16 -12.90
CA THR A 539 34.71 1.53 -12.22
C THR A 539 34.25 0.37 -11.33
N VAL A 540 33.34 0.64 -10.39
CA VAL A 540 32.76 -0.41 -9.54
C VAL A 540 31.88 -1.37 -10.31
N GLN A 541 31.19 -0.94 -11.37
CA GLN A 541 30.47 -1.86 -12.26
C GLN A 541 31.43 -2.86 -12.91
N ALA A 542 32.63 -2.41 -13.31
CA ALA A 542 33.65 -3.31 -13.85
C ALA A 542 34.23 -4.25 -12.79
N GLY A 543 34.39 -3.77 -11.54
CA GLY A 543 34.79 -4.60 -10.41
C GLY A 543 33.76 -5.67 -10.05
N LEU A 544 32.49 -5.28 -9.90
CA LEU A 544 31.37 -6.18 -9.65
C LEU A 544 31.19 -7.18 -10.80
N ALA A 545 31.25 -6.74 -12.07
CA ALA A 545 31.18 -7.63 -13.22
C ALA A 545 32.33 -8.67 -13.21
N ALA A 546 33.56 -8.23 -12.90
CA ALA A 546 34.70 -9.14 -12.79
C ALA A 546 34.56 -10.13 -11.62
N ARG A 547 33.90 -9.74 -10.52
CA ARG A 547 33.57 -10.64 -9.41
C ARG A 547 32.49 -11.66 -9.83
N ILE A 548 31.45 -11.23 -10.56
CA ILE A 548 30.42 -12.12 -11.12
C ILE A 548 31.04 -13.12 -12.10
N ASP A 549 32.00 -12.69 -12.93
CA ASP A 549 32.65 -13.56 -13.92
C ASP A 549 33.50 -14.67 -13.31
N ARG A 550 33.96 -14.50 -12.06
CA ARG A 550 34.73 -15.51 -11.32
C ARG A 550 33.86 -16.50 -10.55
N LEU A 551 32.57 -16.20 -10.38
CA LEU A 551 31.66 -17.17 -9.78
C LEU A 551 31.62 -18.45 -10.63
N PRO A 552 31.57 -19.64 -10.01
CA PRO A 552 31.35 -20.85 -10.77
C PRO A 552 30.00 -20.76 -11.51
N ALA A 553 29.87 -21.52 -12.60
CA ALA A 553 28.77 -21.32 -13.56
C ALA A 553 27.37 -21.45 -12.93
N ARG A 554 27.23 -22.29 -11.91
CA ARG A 554 25.98 -22.50 -11.16
C ARG A 554 25.60 -21.26 -10.35
N GLU A 555 26.51 -20.75 -9.53
CA GLU A 555 26.32 -19.59 -8.66
C GLU A 555 26.17 -18.30 -9.47
N LYS A 556 26.92 -18.18 -10.59
CA LYS A 556 26.76 -17.08 -11.55
C LYS A 556 25.37 -17.06 -12.16
N ALA A 557 24.84 -18.22 -12.58
CA ALA A 557 23.50 -18.32 -13.11
C ALA A 557 22.45 -17.96 -12.04
N LEU A 558 22.65 -18.42 -10.80
CA LEU A 558 21.73 -18.17 -9.69
C LEU A 558 21.66 -16.68 -9.33
N VAL A 559 22.80 -15.99 -9.17
CA VAL A 559 22.81 -14.55 -8.86
C VAL A 559 22.20 -13.70 -9.98
N GLN A 560 22.35 -14.13 -11.24
CA GLN A 560 21.68 -13.52 -12.39
C GLN A 560 20.16 -13.74 -12.34
N THR A 561 19.69 -14.94 -12.01
CA THR A 561 18.25 -15.21 -11.82
C THR A 561 17.67 -14.39 -10.66
N MET A 562 18.36 -14.34 -9.51
CA MET A 562 17.98 -13.53 -8.36
C MET A 562 17.83 -12.06 -8.75
N SER A 563 18.71 -11.55 -9.62
CA SER A 563 18.64 -10.15 -10.07
C SER A 563 17.39 -9.83 -10.91
N VAL A 564 16.74 -10.83 -11.50
CA VAL A 564 15.47 -10.66 -12.25
C VAL A 564 14.26 -10.69 -11.31
N ILE A 565 14.36 -11.41 -10.19
CA ILE A 565 13.30 -11.46 -9.17
C ILE A 565 13.19 -10.13 -8.42
N GLY A 566 14.32 -9.54 -8.06
CA GLY A 566 14.37 -8.26 -7.37
C GLY A 566 15.55 -8.13 -6.41
N ILE A 567 15.54 -7.04 -5.63
CA ILE A 567 16.52 -6.81 -4.56
C ILE A 567 16.23 -7.72 -3.35
N GLU A 568 14.95 -7.90 -3.05
CA GLU A 568 14.43 -8.85 -2.07
C GLU A 568 13.88 -10.05 -2.83
N ILE A 569 14.33 -11.25 -2.44
CA ILE A 569 14.07 -12.49 -3.15
C ILE A 569 13.42 -13.46 -2.19
N PRO A 570 12.09 -13.68 -2.31
CA PRO A 570 11.42 -14.75 -1.59
C PRO A 570 12.02 -16.11 -1.99
N GLY A 571 12.45 -16.91 -1.03
CA GLY A 571 13.08 -18.21 -1.25
C GLY A 571 12.16 -19.20 -1.96
N ALA A 572 10.85 -19.14 -1.70
CA ALA A 572 9.84 -19.91 -2.44
C ALA A 572 9.83 -19.56 -3.94
N LEU A 573 9.98 -18.27 -4.27
CA LEU A 573 10.05 -17.80 -5.65
C LEU A 573 11.40 -18.17 -6.29
N LEU A 574 12.50 -18.05 -5.54
CA LEU A 574 13.82 -18.48 -5.99
C LEU A 574 13.85 -19.97 -6.33
N GLY A 575 13.35 -20.83 -5.43
CA GLY A 575 13.28 -22.27 -5.64
C GLY A 575 12.40 -22.65 -6.84
N ALA A 576 11.31 -21.92 -7.07
CA ALA A 576 10.44 -22.15 -8.23
C ALA A 576 11.06 -21.77 -9.58
N VAL A 577 12.12 -20.93 -9.57
CA VAL A 577 12.76 -20.38 -10.78
C VAL A 577 14.18 -20.92 -10.98
N SER A 578 14.87 -21.41 -9.95
CA SER A 578 16.30 -21.78 -10.01
C SER A 578 16.60 -23.06 -10.80
N GLU A 579 15.59 -23.87 -11.15
CA GLU A 579 15.74 -25.21 -11.78
C GLU A 579 16.64 -26.22 -11.00
N LEU A 580 17.21 -25.82 -9.86
CA LEU A 580 18.02 -26.63 -8.96
C LEU A 580 17.16 -27.43 -7.97
N SER A 581 17.69 -28.57 -7.50
CA SER A 581 17.11 -29.25 -6.33
C SER A 581 17.29 -28.42 -5.05
N GLU A 582 16.49 -28.70 -4.03
CA GLU A 582 16.54 -27.96 -2.75
C GLU A 582 17.93 -28.00 -2.10
N SER A 583 18.63 -29.13 -2.15
CA SER A 583 20.00 -29.27 -1.62
C SER A 583 21.05 -28.51 -2.43
N GLU A 584 20.96 -28.54 -3.77
CA GLU A 584 21.87 -27.79 -4.64
C GLU A 584 21.66 -26.28 -4.55
N LEU A 585 20.42 -25.85 -4.37
CA LEU A 585 20.07 -24.45 -4.16
C LEU A 585 20.65 -23.95 -2.84
N ALA A 586 20.45 -24.67 -1.74
CA ALA A 586 20.99 -24.32 -0.44
C ALA A 586 22.53 -24.21 -0.46
N GLU A 587 23.20 -25.14 -1.13
CA GLU A 587 24.66 -25.09 -1.30
C GLU A 587 25.12 -23.86 -2.11
N ALA A 588 24.48 -23.59 -3.25
CA ALA A 588 24.82 -22.46 -4.11
C ALA A 588 24.54 -21.11 -3.42
N VAL A 589 23.42 -21.01 -2.70
CA VAL A 589 23.08 -19.85 -1.86
C VAL A 589 24.11 -19.69 -0.74
N GLY A 590 24.55 -20.77 -0.09
CA GLY A 590 25.59 -20.74 0.94
C GLY A 590 26.92 -20.20 0.41
N VAL A 591 27.30 -20.58 -0.82
CA VAL A 591 28.48 -20.01 -1.51
C VAL A 591 28.28 -18.52 -1.81
N LEU A 592 27.11 -18.13 -2.32
CA LEU A 592 26.81 -16.72 -2.62
C LEU A 592 26.77 -15.85 -1.34
N ALA A 593 26.25 -16.38 -0.23
CA ALA A 593 26.23 -15.71 1.07
C ALA A 593 27.64 -15.58 1.66
N SER A 594 28.44 -16.64 1.58
CA SER A 594 29.85 -16.65 1.98
C SER A 594 30.68 -15.64 1.17
N ALA A 595 30.45 -15.59 -0.14
CA ALA A 595 31.06 -14.62 -1.07
C ALA A 595 30.39 -13.23 -1.04
N GLN A 596 29.47 -12.99 -0.10
CA GLN A 596 28.85 -11.70 0.19
C GLN A 596 27.97 -11.10 -0.91
N TRP A 597 27.38 -11.92 -1.79
CA TRP A 597 26.44 -11.43 -2.81
C TRP A 597 25.06 -11.17 -2.23
N VAL A 598 24.59 -12.07 -1.37
CA VAL A 598 23.25 -12.07 -0.77
C VAL A 598 23.33 -12.33 0.73
N ILE A 599 22.33 -11.88 1.46
CA ILE A 599 22.19 -12.08 2.90
C ILE A 599 20.86 -12.80 3.14
N PRO A 600 20.85 -13.95 3.85
CA PRO A 600 19.61 -14.60 4.23
C PRO A 600 18.85 -13.77 5.27
N ARG A 601 17.53 -13.67 5.09
CA ARG A 601 16.54 -13.01 5.95
C ARG A 601 15.38 -14.00 6.19
N GLY A 602 14.73 -13.97 7.34
CA GLY A 602 13.46 -14.68 7.54
C GLY A 602 13.41 -15.74 8.66
N LEU A 603 12.25 -15.82 9.30
CA LEU A 603 11.85 -16.78 10.36
C LEU A 603 10.70 -17.64 9.83
N ARG A 604 10.64 -18.92 10.23
CA ARG A 604 9.54 -19.87 9.96
C ARG A 604 9.27 -20.19 8.48
N GLY A 605 10.05 -21.07 7.87
CA GLY A 605 9.67 -21.72 6.59
C GLY A 605 9.51 -20.79 5.38
N ARG A 606 9.80 -19.50 5.53
CA ARG A 606 9.94 -18.49 4.47
C ARG A 606 11.35 -17.96 4.54
N GLU A 607 12.25 -18.65 3.85
CA GLU A 607 13.59 -18.12 3.59
C GLU A 607 13.44 -16.94 2.63
N GLU A 608 14.08 -15.83 2.93
CA GLU A 608 14.21 -14.68 2.05
C GLU A 608 15.68 -14.36 1.87
N TYR A 609 16.02 -13.78 0.72
CA TYR A 609 17.38 -13.40 0.42
C TYR A 609 17.39 -11.95 -0.04
N VAL A 610 18.35 -11.17 0.44
CA VAL A 610 18.48 -9.76 0.07
C VAL A 610 19.84 -9.55 -0.56
N PHE A 611 19.90 -8.88 -1.71
CA PHE A 611 21.17 -8.45 -2.27
C PHE A 611 21.88 -7.49 -1.31
N LYS A 612 23.19 -7.70 -1.10
CA LYS A 612 24.01 -6.83 -0.24
C LYS A 612 23.95 -5.36 -0.68
N HIS A 613 23.83 -5.10 -1.99
CA HIS A 613 23.73 -3.76 -2.54
C HIS A 613 22.88 -3.71 -3.83
N PRO A 614 22.10 -2.64 -4.10
CA PRO A 614 21.27 -2.54 -5.31
C PRO A 614 22.12 -2.52 -6.57
N LEU A 615 23.27 -1.84 -6.53
CA LEU A 615 24.21 -1.83 -7.65
C LEU A 615 24.70 -3.25 -8.03
N THR A 616 24.76 -4.17 -7.05
CA THR A 616 25.10 -5.57 -7.31
C THR A 616 24.01 -6.27 -8.11
N GLN A 617 22.74 -6.04 -7.75
CA GLN A 617 21.59 -6.51 -8.51
C GLN A 617 21.57 -5.88 -9.91
N GLU A 618 21.78 -4.57 -10.03
CA GLU A 618 21.79 -3.85 -11.31
C GLU A 618 22.89 -4.39 -12.25
N VAL A 619 24.10 -4.61 -11.75
CA VAL A 619 25.22 -5.15 -12.54
C VAL A 619 24.97 -6.61 -12.91
N ALA A 620 24.44 -7.44 -11.99
CA ALA A 620 24.07 -8.82 -12.29
C ALA A 620 22.97 -8.89 -13.36
N TYR A 621 21.97 -8.03 -13.28
CA TYR A 621 20.89 -7.93 -14.26
C TYR A 621 21.41 -7.47 -15.64
N ALA A 622 22.23 -6.41 -15.66
CA ALA A 622 22.80 -5.86 -16.88
C ALA A 622 23.81 -6.79 -17.56
N SER A 623 24.51 -7.65 -16.80
CA SER A 623 25.49 -8.62 -17.33
C SER A 623 24.87 -9.72 -18.21
N GLN A 624 23.55 -9.90 -18.14
CA GLN A 624 22.86 -10.96 -18.88
C GLN A 624 22.61 -10.56 -20.33
N LEU A 625 22.80 -11.52 -21.25
CA LEU A 625 22.32 -11.40 -22.61
C LEU A 625 20.78 -11.26 -22.62
N SER A 626 20.25 -10.51 -23.58
CA SER A 626 18.82 -10.22 -23.70
C SER A 626 17.95 -11.48 -23.72
N GLU A 627 18.38 -12.53 -24.43
CA GLU A 627 17.64 -13.81 -24.51
C GLU A 627 17.55 -14.54 -23.16
N ARG A 628 18.66 -14.59 -22.41
CA ARG A 628 18.70 -15.23 -21.09
C ARG A 628 17.88 -14.46 -20.07
N ARG A 629 17.94 -13.13 -20.13
CA ARG A 629 17.12 -12.24 -19.31
C ARG A 629 15.63 -12.43 -19.59
N ALA A 630 15.25 -12.51 -20.86
CA ALA A 630 13.87 -12.75 -21.26
C ALA A 630 13.35 -14.11 -20.77
N HIS A 631 14.20 -15.15 -20.82
CA HIS A 631 13.86 -16.46 -20.25
C HIS A 631 13.63 -16.39 -18.73
N ALA A 632 14.51 -15.72 -17.99
CA ALA A 632 14.37 -15.54 -16.55
C ALA A 632 13.07 -14.77 -16.20
N HIS A 633 12.76 -13.67 -16.90
CA HIS A 633 11.49 -12.95 -16.67
C HIS A 633 10.27 -13.84 -16.91
N ARG A 634 10.29 -14.67 -17.96
CA ARG A 634 9.19 -15.61 -18.25
C ARG A 634 9.01 -16.62 -17.13
N ALA A 635 10.12 -17.15 -16.59
CA ALA A 635 10.10 -18.09 -15.49
C ALA A 635 9.57 -17.44 -14.20
N VAL A 636 9.97 -16.19 -13.91
CA VAL A 636 9.47 -15.43 -12.76
C VAL A 636 7.96 -15.16 -12.87
N ALA A 637 7.48 -14.70 -14.03
CA ALA A 637 6.04 -14.49 -14.27
C ALA A 637 5.24 -15.77 -13.96
N ALA A 638 5.66 -16.90 -14.54
CA ALA A 638 5.01 -18.19 -14.34
C ALA A 638 5.12 -18.72 -12.89
N ALA A 639 6.16 -18.32 -12.15
CA ALA A 639 6.32 -18.70 -10.75
C ALA A 639 5.41 -17.85 -9.83
N ILE A 640 5.28 -16.54 -10.09
CA ILE A 640 4.32 -15.67 -9.39
C ILE A 640 2.89 -16.21 -9.58
N GLU A 641 2.53 -16.57 -10.81
CA GLU A 641 1.21 -17.13 -11.12
C GLU A 641 0.89 -18.41 -10.34
N ARG A 642 1.89 -19.27 -10.12
CA ARG A 642 1.74 -20.53 -9.37
C ARG A 642 1.76 -20.33 -7.86
N ALA A 643 2.55 -19.39 -7.36
CA ALA A 643 2.72 -19.14 -5.94
C ALA A 643 1.52 -18.43 -5.30
N TYR A 644 0.81 -17.61 -6.07
CA TYR A 644 -0.26 -16.73 -5.56
C TYR A 644 -1.57 -16.87 -6.34
N PRO A 645 -2.22 -18.05 -6.40
CA PRO A 645 -3.42 -18.26 -7.20
C PRO A 645 -4.60 -17.37 -6.79
N ASP A 646 -4.75 -17.09 -5.48
CA ASP A 646 -5.89 -16.35 -4.92
C ASP A 646 -5.66 -14.82 -4.85
N GLY A 647 -4.55 -14.31 -5.42
CA GLY A 647 -4.17 -12.89 -5.37
C GLY A 647 -3.56 -12.37 -6.68
N LEU A 648 -3.95 -12.96 -7.82
CA LEU A 648 -3.37 -12.63 -9.13
C LEU A 648 -3.76 -11.26 -9.64
N ASP A 649 -4.97 -10.78 -9.37
CA ASP A 649 -5.42 -9.45 -9.79
C ASP A 649 -4.61 -8.33 -9.13
N GLU A 650 -4.36 -8.45 -7.82
CA GLU A 650 -3.48 -7.55 -7.06
C GLU A 650 -2.05 -7.49 -7.64
N ARG A 651 -1.56 -8.62 -8.16
CA ARG A 651 -0.21 -8.76 -8.73
C ARG A 651 -0.19 -8.62 -10.26
N ALA A 652 -1.31 -8.28 -10.90
CA ALA A 652 -1.44 -8.32 -12.36
C ALA A 652 -0.44 -7.40 -13.06
N ALA A 653 -0.18 -6.22 -12.51
CA ALA A 653 0.79 -5.29 -13.04
C ALA A 653 2.25 -5.80 -12.93
N LEU A 654 2.57 -6.53 -11.85
CA LEU A 654 3.88 -7.17 -11.69
C LEU A 654 4.07 -8.30 -12.72
N VAL A 655 3.05 -9.13 -12.93
CA VAL A 655 3.10 -10.19 -13.96
C VAL A 655 3.19 -9.56 -15.35
N ALA A 656 2.45 -8.48 -15.63
CA ALA A 656 2.54 -7.73 -16.88
C ALA A 656 3.97 -7.24 -17.15
N HIS A 657 4.65 -6.68 -16.14
CA HIS A 657 6.04 -6.24 -16.24
C HIS A 657 6.98 -7.38 -16.64
N HIS A 658 6.90 -8.54 -15.99
CA HIS A 658 7.75 -9.68 -16.34
C HIS A 658 7.42 -10.24 -17.72
N CYS A 659 6.14 -10.34 -18.12
CA CYS A 659 5.78 -10.75 -19.48
C CYS A 659 6.34 -9.79 -20.54
N GLU A 660 6.25 -8.48 -20.29
CA GLU A 660 6.75 -7.46 -21.20
C GLU A 660 8.27 -7.52 -21.33
N ALA A 661 9.00 -7.61 -20.21
CA ALA A 661 10.45 -7.74 -20.18
C ALA A 661 10.92 -9.08 -20.79
N ALA A 662 10.07 -10.11 -20.80
CA ALA A 662 10.30 -11.37 -21.50
C ALA A 662 10.05 -11.29 -23.01
N GLY A 663 9.57 -10.15 -23.53
CA GLY A 663 9.19 -9.95 -24.92
C GLY A 663 7.86 -10.62 -25.31
N ASP A 664 7.11 -11.13 -24.34
CA ASP A 664 5.80 -11.77 -24.57
C ASP A 664 4.69 -10.72 -24.61
N LYS A 665 4.64 -9.98 -25.73
CA LYS A 665 3.78 -8.80 -25.90
C LYS A 665 2.29 -9.12 -25.71
N LEU A 666 1.84 -10.29 -26.17
CA LEU A 666 0.44 -10.70 -26.06
C LEU A 666 0.06 -10.92 -24.58
N ARG A 667 0.83 -11.75 -23.86
CA ARG A 667 0.57 -11.97 -22.43
C ARG A 667 0.73 -10.68 -21.62
N ALA A 668 1.71 -9.84 -21.96
CA ALA A 668 1.88 -8.55 -21.30
C ALA A 668 0.65 -7.65 -21.46
N ALA A 669 0.08 -7.59 -22.67
CA ALA A 669 -1.14 -6.84 -22.94
C ALA A 669 -2.36 -7.41 -22.18
N GLU A 670 -2.51 -8.73 -22.09
CA GLU A 670 -3.56 -9.37 -21.28
C GLU A 670 -3.45 -9.02 -19.79
N TRP A 671 -2.24 -9.11 -19.23
CA TRP A 671 -2.01 -8.79 -17.83
C TRP A 671 -2.12 -7.29 -17.54
N HIS A 672 -1.73 -6.41 -18.46
CA HIS A 672 -2.02 -4.98 -18.35
C HIS A 672 -3.51 -4.68 -18.42
N ALA A 673 -4.28 -5.39 -19.25
CA ALA A 673 -5.74 -5.24 -19.28
C ALA A 673 -6.40 -5.72 -17.99
N ARG A 674 -5.82 -6.74 -17.33
CA ARG A 674 -6.24 -7.21 -16.01
C ARG A 674 -5.86 -6.22 -14.90
N ALA A 675 -4.65 -5.68 -14.95
CA ALA A 675 -4.21 -4.61 -14.05
C ALA A 675 -5.06 -3.34 -14.17
N ALA A 676 -5.45 -2.96 -15.39
CA ALA A 676 -6.34 -1.83 -15.62
C ALA A 676 -7.73 -2.05 -15.01
N ALA A 677 -8.27 -3.27 -15.10
CA ALA A 677 -9.55 -3.64 -14.50
C ALA A 677 -9.46 -3.70 -12.96
N TRP A 678 -8.34 -4.17 -12.40
CA TRP A 678 -8.09 -4.13 -10.95
C TRP A 678 -7.91 -2.70 -10.43
N ALA A 679 -7.25 -1.84 -11.21
CA ALA A 679 -7.09 -0.42 -10.95
C ALA A 679 -8.34 0.41 -11.31
N GLU A 680 -9.42 -0.23 -11.77
CA GLU A 680 -10.69 0.46 -12.05
C GLU A 680 -11.32 0.87 -10.72
N GLY A 681 -11.21 2.17 -10.44
CA GLY A 681 -11.63 2.78 -9.19
C GLY A 681 -10.47 3.36 -8.36
N PRO A 682 -9.42 2.60 -7.98
CA PRO A 682 -8.36 3.11 -7.07
C PRO A 682 -7.54 4.25 -7.64
N SER A 683 -7.39 4.31 -8.96
CA SER A 683 -6.63 5.36 -9.62
C SER A 683 -6.97 5.37 -11.12
N PRO A 684 -7.85 6.27 -11.57
CA PRO A 684 -8.13 6.47 -13.00
C PRO A 684 -6.88 6.75 -13.82
N ALA A 685 -5.89 7.44 -13.24
CA ALA A 685 -4.61 7.71 -13.91
C ALA A 685 -3.82 6.40 -14.17
N ASP A 686 -3.75 5.50 -13.18
CA ASP A 686 -3.10 4.19 -13.35
C ASP A 686 -3.87 3.30 -14.33
N CYS A 687 -5.20 3.30 -14.23
CA CYS A 687 -6.08 2.61 -15.17
C CYS A 687 -5.84 3.09 -16.61
N MET A 688 -5.78 4.41 -16.84
CA MET A 688 -5.43 5.03 -18.12
C MET A 688 -4.04 4.63 -18.60
N ARG A 689 -3.03 4.63 -17.72
CA ARG A 689 -1.65 4.21 -18.05
C ARG A 689 -1.61 2.76 -18.53
N HIS A 690 -2.31 1.85 -17.84
CA HIS A 690 -2.38 0.46 -18.23
C HIS A 690 -3.12 0.27 -19.55
N TRP A 691 -4.27 0.93 -19.78
CA TRP A 691 -4.96 0.84 -21.07
C TRP A 691 -4.12 1.38 -22.24
N ARG A 692 -3.43 2.50 -22.04
CA ARG A 692 -2.46 3.02 -23.04
C ARG A 692 -1.34 2.01 -23.30
N ARG A 693 -0.86 1.31 -22.26
CA ARG A 693 0.15 0.26 -22.44
C ARG A 693 -0.36 -0.96 -23.20
N VAL A 694 -1.59 -1.41 -22.93
CA VAL A 694 -2.25 -2.48 -23.72
C VAL A 694 -2.25 -2.11 -25.20
N ARG A 695 -2.68 -0.89 -25.54
CA ARG A 695 -2.73 -0.42 -26.93
C ARG A 695 -1.35 -0.38 -27.58
N ALA A 696 -0.35 0.20 -26.90
CA ALA A 696 1.01 0.25 -27.41
C ALA A 696 1.61 -1.15 -27.68
N LEU A 697 1.30 -2.13 -26.84
CA LEU A 697 1.72 -3.53 -27.05
C LEU A 697 0.94 -4.20 -28.20
N ALA A 698 -0.35 -3.89 -28.34
CA ALA A 698 -1.21 -4.45 -29.39
C ALA A 698 -0.92 -3.89 -30.79
N ASP A 699 -0.40 -2.67 -30.91
CA ASP A 699 0.06 -2.07 -32.16
C ASP A 699 1.27 -2.81 -32.77
N ASP A 700 2.03 -3.47 -31.89
CA ASP A 700 3.27 -4.17 -32.17
C ASP A 700 3.07 -5.68 -32.43
N LEU A 701 1.82 -6.17 -32.36
CA LEU A 701 1.43 -7.56 -32.60
C LEU A 701 0.92 -7.75 -34.03
N ASP A 702 1.16 -8.94 -34.59
CA ASP A 702 0.55 -9.33 -35.86
C ASP A 702 -0.98 -9.39 -35.76
N ALA A 703 -1.67 -9.10 -36.87
CA ALA A 703 -3.12 -9.11 -36.94
C ALA A 703 -3.68 -10.48 -36.52
N SER A 704 -4.46 -10.50 -35.44
CA SER A 704 -5.05 -11.69 -34.84
C SER A 704 -6.34 -11.30 -34.09
N PRO A 705 -7.30 -12.22 -33.93
CA PRO A 705 -8.51 -11.97 -33.16
C PRO A 705 -8.24 -11.50 -31.72
N GLU A 706 -7.20 -12.04 -31.09
CA GLU A 706 -6.76 -11.69 -29.74
C GLU A 706 -6.27 -10.24 -29.67
N ARG A 707 -5.45 -9.83 -30.65
CA ARG A 707 -4.98 -8.44 -30.79
C ARG A 707 -6.14 -7.47 -30.99
N ASP A 708 -7.11 -7.80 -31.85
CA ASP A 708 -8.25 -6.92 -32.11
C ASP A 708 -9.20 -6.80 -30.89
N ALA A 709 -9.35 -7.88 -30.12
CA ALA A 709 -10.09 -7.86 -28.85
C ALA A 709 -9.41 -6.97 -27.80
N LEU A 710 -8.08 -7.07 -27.64
CA LEU A 710 -7.31 -6.24 -26.72
C LEU A 710 -7.35 -4.76 -27.12
N THR A 711 -7.17 -4.44 -28.40
CA THR A 711 -7.28 -3.07 -28.92
C THR A 711 -8.67 -2.49 -28.66
N THR A 712 -9.72 -3.27 -28.90
CA THR A 712 -11.10 -2.84 -28.63
C THR A 712 -11.32 -2.57 -27.14
N LYS A 713 -10.89 -3.50 -26.26
CA LYS A 713 -11.03 -3.36 -24.80
C LYS A 713 -10.27 -2.14 -24.27
N ALA A 714 -9.04 -1.93 -24.74
CA ALA A 714 -8.23 -0.77 -24.38
C ALA A 714 -8.87 0.54 -24.87
N GLY A 715 -9.42 0.55 -26.08
CA GLY A 715 -10.10 1.72 -26.62
C GLY A 715 -11.33 2.11 -25.79
N VAL A 716 -12.17 1.14 -25.40
CA VAL A 716 -13.32 1.38 -24.53
C VAL A 716 -12.88 1.84 -23.14
N GLY A 717 -11.86 1.23 -22.56
CA GLY A 717 -11.31 1.62 -21.25
C GLY A 717 -10.69 3.03 -21.23
N ILE A 718 -10.06 3.48 -22.32
CA ILE A 718 -9.57 4.87 -22.42
C ILE A 718 -10.74 5.85 -22.55
N LEU A 719 -11.72 5.53 -23.42
CA LEU A 719 -12.88 6.40 -23.62
C LEU A 719 -13.73 6.52 -22.36
N SER A 720 -13.87 5.46 -21.55
CA SER A 720 -14.64 5.50 -20.30
C SER A 720 -14.08 6.47 -19.27
N LEU A 721 -12.78 6.77 -19.32
CA LEU A 721 -12.07 7.71 -18.43
C LEU A 721 -11.96 9.13 -19.02
N SER A 722 -12.38 9.34 -20.27
CA SER A 722 -12.23 10.62 -20.98
C SER A 722 -12.88 11.81 -20.28
N TRP A 723 -14.01 11.59 -19.61
CA TRP A 723 -14.74 12.62 -18.89
C TRP A 723 -14.16 12.91 -17.50
N ARG A 724 -13.26 12.06 -16.97
CA ARG A 724 -12.56 12.29 -15.69
C ARG A 724 -11.20 12.94 -15.91
N LEU A 725 -10.41 12.43 -16.86
CA LEU A 725 -9.01 12.83 -17.05
C LEU A 725 -8.77 13.75 -18.26
N GLY A 726 -9.76 13.85 -19.16
CA GLY A 726 -9.60 14.59 -20.40
C GLY A 726 -8.72 13.83 -21.40
N ILE A 727 -9.16 13.80 -22.66
CA ILE A 727 -8.36 13.31 -23.77
C ILE A 727 -8.55 14.26 -24.96
N ALA A 728 -7.55 14.34 -25.84
CA ALA A 728 -7.66 15.16 -27.04
C ALA A 728 -8.83 14.65 -27.91
N PRO A 729 -9.71 15.51 -28.45
CA PRO A 729 -10.83 15.07 -29.28
C PRO A 729 -10.40 14.26 -30.52
N GLU A 730 -9.22 14.57 -31.06
CA GLU A 730 -8.63 13.86 -32.20
C GLU A 730 -8.18 12.46 -31.81
N GLU A 731 -7.61 12.30 -30.61
CA GLU A 731 -7.26 10.99 -30.03
C GLU A 731 -8.55 10.18 -29.82
N ALA A 732 -9.56 10.74 -29.15
CA ALA A 732 -10.85 10.09 -28.89
C ALA A 732 -11.51 9.57 -30.18
N ALA A 733 -11.50 10.38 -31.24
CA ALA A 733 -12.06 10.02 -32.53
C ALA A 733 -11.29 8.88 -33.20
N ALA A 734 -9.96 8.85 -33.09
CA ALA A 734 -9.14 7.76 -33.61
C ALA A 734 -9.41 6.45 -32.85
N ILE A 735 -9.47 6.50 -31.51
CA ILE A 735 -9.79 5.33 -30.68
C ILE A 735 -11.16 4.76 -31.06
N HIS A 736 -12.16 5.63 -31.19
CA HIS A 736 -13.53 5.23 -31.51
C HIS A 736 -13.64 4.54 -32.87
N ALA A 737 -12.88 5.01 -33.87
CA ALA A 737 -12.89 4.44 -35.22
C ALA A 737 -12.34 3.00 -35.30
N GLU A 738 -11.57 2.58 -34.29
CA GLU A 738 -10.86 1.30 -34.25
C GLU A 738 -11.60 0.18 -33.49
N ALA A 739 -12.76 0.45 -32.86
CA ALA A 739 -13.50 -0.54 -32.06
C ALA A 739 -14.43 -1.43 -32.90
N HIS A 740 -14.26 -2.77 -32.84
CA HIS A 740 -14.87 -3.71 -33.81
C HIS A 740 -15.79 -4.83 -33.24
N ALA A 741 -16.21 -4.81 -31.96
CA ALA A 741 -17.10 -5.85 -31.37
C ALA A 741 -18.44 -5.29 -30.86
N ASP A 742 -19.58 -5.99 -31.02
CA ASP A 742 -20.95 -5.44 -30.88
C ASP A 742 -21.25 -4.71 -29.54
N ILE A 743 -20.99 -5.32 -28.38
CA ILE A 743 -21.30 -4.69 -27.08
C ILE A 743 -20.27 -3.64 -26.65
N GLU A 744 -18.98 -3.91 -26.88
CA GLU A 744 -17.90 -2.96 -26.63
C GLU A 744 -17.99 -1.76 -27.58
N ARG A 745 -18.53 -1.96 -28.78
CA ARG A 745 -18.85 -0.88 -29.71
C ARG A 745 -19.96 0.00 -29.17
N PHE A 746 -21.01 -0.57 -28.59
CA PHE A 746 -22.06 0.23 -27.96
C PHE A 746 -21.52 1.07 -26.78
N ARG A 747 -20.71 0.47 -25.89
CA ARG A 747 -20.05 1.21 -24.80
C ARG A 747 -19.09 2.27 -25.35
N GLY A 748 -18.28 1.92 -26.34
CA GLY A 748 -17.39 2.85 -27.03
C GLY A 748 -18.13 4.02 -27.70
N ASP A 749 -19.28 3.76 -28.35
CA ASP A 749 -20.15 4.79 -28.93
C ASP A 749 -20.67 5.75 -27.84
N LEU A 750 -21.10 5.21 -26.69
CA LEU A 750 -21.57 6.01 -25.56
C LEU A 750 -20.46 6.85 -24.93
N TYR A 751 -19.32 6.24 -24.62
CA TYR A 751 -18.20 6.94 -23.99
C TYR A 751 -17.59 7.97 -24.93
N TYR A 752 -17.50 7.69 -26.23
CA TYR A 752 -17.09 8.68 -27.22
C TYR A 752 -18.09 9.84 -27.29
N ALA A 753 -19.40 9.56 -27.32
CA ALA A 753 -20.42 10.61 -27.26
C ALA A 753 -20.31 11.45 -25.98
N GLY A 754 -20.03 10.83 -24.84
CA GLY A 754 -19.76 11.48 -23.56
C GLY A 754 -18.50 12.36 -23.60
N SER A 755 -17.42 11.91 -24.22
CA SER A 755 -16.18 12.69 -24.38
C SER A 755 -16.43 14.00 -25.14
N LEU A 756 -17.19 13.93 -26.24
CA LEU A 756 -17.56 15.11 -27.04
C LEU A 756 -18.41 16.10 -26.25
N MET A 757 -19.26 15.61 -25.35
CA MET A 757 -20.10 16.45 -24.50
C MET A 757 -19.27 17.26 -23.52
N HIS A 758 -18.31 16.61 -22.85
CA HIS A 758 -17.48 17.26 -21.83
C HIS A 758 -16.42 18.19 -22.44
N SER A 759 -15.99 17.92 -23.68
CA SER A 759 -14.96 18.68 -24.39
C SER A 759 -15.51 19.83 -25.26
N GLY A 760 -16.76 20.28 -25.06
CA GLY A 760 -17.32 21.42 -25.79
C GLY A 760 -17.80 21.16 -27.24
N ARG A 761 -18.17 19.91 -27.57
CA ARG A 761 -18.67 19.48 -28.90
C ARG A 761 -20.09 18.90 -28.80
N GLU A 762 -20.99 19.63 -28.16
CA GLU A 762 -22.26 19.12 -27.62
C GLU A 762 -23.27 18.71 -28.70
N ARG A 763 -23.30 19.43 -29.84
CA ARG A 763 -24.15 19.04 -30.98
C ARG A 763 -23.71 17.72 -31.61
N ALA A 764 -22.40 17.48 -31.68
CA ALA A 764 -21.86 16.23 -32.20
C ALA A 764 -22.17 15.09 -31.22
N SER A 765 -22.07 15.33 -29.91
CA SER A 765 -22.48 14.39 -28.87
C SER A 765 -23.94 13.98 -28.99
N LEU A 766 -24.87 14.93 -29.13
CA LEU A 766 -26.31 14.64 -29.27
C LEU A 766 -26.60 13.72 -30.46
N VAL A 767 -25.97 13.98 -31.62
CA VAL A 767 -26.14 13.12 -32.80
C VAL A 767 -25.71 11.69 -32.50
N ARG A 768 -24.60 11.49 -31.78
CA ARG A 768 -24.09 10.16 -31.43
C ARG A 768 -24.99 9.42 -30.46
N PHE A 769 -25.40 10.07 -29.36
CA PHE A 769 -26.33 9.47 -28.41
C PHE A 769 -27.67 9.11 -29.07
N ARG A 770 -28.18 9.96 -29.96
CA ARG A 770 -29.39 9.69 -30.73
C ARG A 770 -29.24 8.44 -31.59
N THR A 771 -28.14 8.32 -32.33
CA THR A 771 -27.88 7.13 -33.15
C THR A 771 -27.79 5.86 -32.29
N ALA A 772 -27.08 5.92 -31.16
CA ALA A 772 -26.97 4.79 -30.24
C ALA A 772 -28.33 4.38 -29.65
N SER A 773 -29.16 5.35 -29.23
CA SER A 773 -30.50 5.10 -28.69
C SER A 773 -31.43 4.49 -29.74
N GLN A 774 -31.46 5.05 -30.96
CA GLN A 774 -32.29 4.52 -32.06
C GLN A 774 -31.88 3.09 -32.43
N ALA A 775 -30.58 2.79 -32.46
CA ALA A 775 -30.08 1.44 -32.72
C ALA A 775 -30.51 0.45 -31.62
N ALA A 776 -30.38 0.85 -30.34
CA ALA A 776 -30.78 0.01 -29.21
C ALA A 776 -32.29 -0.28 -29.19
N VAL A 777 -33.11 0.74 -29.45
CA VAL A 777 -34.57 0.60 -29.56
C VAL A 777 -34.94 -0.32 -30.73
N ALA A 778 -34.32 -0.15 -31.90
CA ALA A 778 -34.56 -0.99 -33.06
C ALA A 778 -34.15 -2.46 -32.82
N ALA A 779 -33.13 -2.69 -31.99
CA ALA A 779 -32.70 -4.02 -31.56
C ALA A 779 -33.61 -4.64 -30.48
N GLY A 780 -34.49 -3.86 -29.85
CA GLY A 780 -35.33 -4.30 -28.75
C GLY A 780 -34.55 -4.58 -27.45
N ASP A 781 -33.41 -3.91 -27.25
CA ASP A 781 -32.57 -4.06 -26.05
C ASP A 781 -32.94 -2.97 -25.02
N PRO A 782 -33.70 -3.29 -23.96
CA PRO A 782 -34.15 -2.31 -22.97
C PRO A 782 -32.99 -1.66 -22.22
N GLY A 783 -31.94 -2.41 -21.86
CA GLY A 783 -30.81 -1.89 -21.09
C GLY A 783 -29.96 -0.90 -21.89
N ARG A 784 -29.66 -1.23 -23.15
CA ARG A 784 -28.97 -0.30 -24.06
C ARG A 784 -29.84 0.92 -24.38
N ALA A 785 -31.14 0.73 -24.61
CA ALA A 785 -32.05 1.82 -24.91
C ALA A 785 -32.13 2.83 -23.75
N LEU A 786 -32.26 2.32 -22.52
CA LEU A 786 -32.25 3.11 -21.30
C LEU A 786 -30.94 3.89 -21.16
N THR A 787 -29.80 3.20 -21.26
CA THR A 787 -28.48 3.83 -21.10
C THR A 787 -28.24 4.96 -22.11
N ALA A 788 -28.53 4.71 -23.40
CA ALA A 788 -28.36 5.71 -24.45
C ALA A 788 -29.35 6.88 -24.33
N SER A 789 -30.59 6.62 -23.88
CA SER A 789 -31.63 7.65 -23.73
C SER A 789 -31.24 8.74 -22.72
N MET A 790 -30.47 8.37 -21.69
CA MET A 790 -29.97 9.32 -20.69
C MET A 790 -28.94 10.27 -21.28
N GLY A 791 -28.04 9.75 -22.12
CA GLY A 791 -27.11 10.58 -22.90
C GLY A 791 -27.85 11.51 -23.88
N VAL A 792 -28.92 11.03 -24.53
CA VAL A 792 -29.79 11.89 -25.36
C VAL A 792 -30.41 12.99 -24.50
N ALA A 793 -30.95 12.66 -23.33
CA ALA A 793 -31.59 13.62 -22.45
C ALA A 793 -30.63 14.73 -22.01
N TYR A 794 -29.44 14.35 -21.57
CA TYR A 794 -28.42 15.29 -21.13
C TYR A 794 -27.91 16.16 -22.30
N ALA A 795 -27.54 15.55 -23.42
CA ALA A 795 -27.06 16.28 -24.59
C ALA A 795 -28.15 17.19 -25.19
N SER A 796 -29.41 16.80 -25.13
CA SER A 796 -30.56 17.63 -25.52
C SER A 796 -30.82 18.78 -24.57
N TRP A 797 -30.61 18.60 -23.26
CA TRP A 797 -30.63 19.71 -22.30
C TRP A 797 -29.54 20.73 -22.63
N VAL A 798 -28.33 20.28 -22.95
CA VAL A 798 -27.24 21.17 -23.32
C VAL A 798 -27.45 21.85 -24.68
N ALA A 799 -27.89 21.11 -25.71
CA ALA A 799 -28.07 21.62 -27.07
C ALA A 799 -29.41 22.37 -27.29
N GLY A 800 -30.40 22.17 -26.39
CA GLY A 800 -31.72 22.79 -26.47
C GLY A 800 -32.73 22.03 -27.36
N SER A 801 -32.94 20.74 -27.11
CA SER A 801 -33.93 19.87 -27.81
C SER A 801 -34.77 19.05 -26.80
N LEU A 802 -35.48 19.72 -25.87
CA LEU A 802 -36.11 19.03 -24.73
C LEU A 802 -37.25 18.09 -25.12
N THR A 803 -38.05 18.43 -26.15
CA THR A 803 -39.19 17.58 -26.58
C THR A 803 -38.73 16.19 -27.01
N GLU A 804 -37.67 16.14 -27.82
CA GLU A 804 -37.07 14.88 -28.28
C GLU A 804 -36.53 14.05 -27.12
N ALA A 805 -35.95 14.70 -26.11
CA ALA A 805 -35.43 14.01 -24.93
C ALA A 805 -36.54 13.30 -24.15
N VAL A 806 -37.69 13.96 -23.92
CA VAL A 806 -38.84 13.33 -23.25
C VAL A 806 -39.36 12.15 -24.05
N GLU A 807 -39.56 12.32 -25.37
CA GLU A 807 -40.04 11.23 -26.24
C GLU A 807 -39.10 10.02 -26.21
N THR A 808 -37.79 10.27 -26.22
CA THR A 808 -36.76 9.20 -26.16
C THR A 808 -36.76 8.50 -24.81
N LEU A 809 -36.82 9.25 -23.71
CA LEU A 809 -36.86 8.71 -22.35
C LEU A 809 -38.15 7.93 -22.08
N ASP A 810 -39.31 8.45 -22.46
CA ASP A 810 -40.60 7.77 -22.27
C ASP A 810 -40.63 6.43 -22.99
N HIS A 811 -40.09 6.36 -24.21
CA HIS A 811 -39.99 5.11 -24.96
C HIS A 811 -39.02 4.13 -24.29
N ALA A 812 -37.84 4.60 -23.84
CA ALA A 812 -36.87 3.75 -23.16
C ALA A 812 -37.37 3.22 -21.81
N LEU A 813 -38.03 4.06 -21.01
CA LEU A 813 -38.68 3.67 -19.75
C LEU A 813 -39.81 2.65 -20.00
N THR A 814 -40.62 2.86 -21.05
CA THR A 814 -41.67 1.89 -21.43
C THR A 814 -41.08 0.54 -21.82
N LEU A 815 -39.96 0.54 -22.55
CA LEU A 815 -39.28 -0.69 -22.98
C LEU A 815 -38.61 -1.42 -21.80
N ALA A 816 -38.00 -0.68 -20.87
CA ALA A 816 -37.35 -1.20 -19.68
C ALA A 816 -38.33 -1.75 -18.63
N GLY A 817 -39.52 -1.15 -18.53
CA GLY A 817 -40.46 -1.47 -17.46
C GLY A 817 -39.93 -1.03 -16.08
N ASP A 818 -40.36 -1.72 -15.02
CA ASP A 818 -40.03 -1.37 -13.64
C ASP A 818 -38.88 -2.21 -13.04
N ASP A 819 -38.13 -2.97 -13.85
CA ASP A 819 -37.00 -3.77 -13.37
C ASP A 819 -35.74 -2.90 -13.18
N PRO A 820 -35.29 -2.64 -11.94
CA PRO A 820 -34.13 -1.78 -11.67
C PRO A 820 -32.81 -2.38 -12.15
N ALA A 821 -32.74 -3.70 -12.37
CA ALA A 821 -31.54 -4.37 -12.89
C ALA A 821 -31.34 -4.15 -14.40
N THR A 822 -32.34 -3.60 -15.09
CA THR A 822 -32.30 -3.35 -16.54
C THR A 822 -31.12 -2.46 -16.92
N GLY A 823 -30.17 -3.04 -17.65
CA GLY A 823 -28.98 -2.34 -18.13
C GLY A 823 -27.89 -2.12 -17.08
N SER A 824 -28.04 -2.67 -15.86
CA SER A 824 -27.01 -2.57 -14.83
C SER A 824 -25.68 -3.17 -15.35
N GLY A 825 -24.57 -2.48 -15.08
CA GLY A 825 -23.24 -2.89 -15.53
C GLY A 825 -22.84 -2.46 -16.95
N ILE A 826 -23.73 -1.78 -17.71
CA ILE A 826 -23.36 -1.19 -19.01
C ILE A 826 -22.53 0.09 -18.80
N SER A 827 -23.02 0.99 -17.95
CA SER A 827 -22.35 2.26 -17.61
C SER A 827 -22.72 2.80 -16.23
N PHE A 828 -23.84 2.36 -15.64
CA PHE A 828 -24.34 2.81 -14.34
C PHE A 828 -24.79 1.61 -13.51
N VAL A 829 -24.79 1.78 -12.18
CA VAL A 829 -25.29 0.76 -11.24
C VAL A 829 -26.82 0.69 -11.32
N CYS A 830 -27.51 1.84 -11.28
CA CYS A 830 -28.96 1.94 -11.44
C CYS A 830 -29.39 2.81 -12.65
N PRO A 831 -29.35 2.27 -13.89
CA PRO A 831 -29.76 3.03 -15.08
C PRO A 831 -31.22 3.50 -15.04
N LEU A 832 -32.12 2.72 -14.42
CA LEU A 832 -33.53 3.10 -14.29
C LEU A 832 -33.71 4.35 -13.41
N GLY A 833 -32.99 4.42 -12.29
CA GLY A 833 -32.98 5.60 -11.44
C GLY A 833 -32.46 6.84 -12.16
N HIS A 834 -31.36 6.71 -12.90
CA HIS A 834 -30.78 7.81 -13.68
C HIS A 834 -31.70 8.26 -14.84
N ALA A 835 -32.47 7.34 -15.45
CA ALA A 835 -33.45 7.67 -16.49
C ALA A 835 -34.63 8.48 -15.94
N TRP A 836 -35.17 8.10 -14.77
CA TRP A 836 -36.21 8.88 -14.09
C TRP A 836 -35.73 10.28 -13.71
N GLN A 837 -34.52 10.40 -13.16
CA GLN A 837 -33.90 11.70 -12.88
C GLN A 837 -33.76 12.55 -14.15
N SER A 838 -33.24 11.96 -15.24
CA SER A 838 -33.04 12.66 -16.51
C SER A 838 -34.37 13.18 -17.07
N ARG A 839 -35.43 12.37 -16.95
CA ARG A 839 -36.79 12.77 -17.31
C ARG A 839 -37.30 13.92 -16.44
N GLY A 840 -37.15 13.81 -15.13
CA GLY A 840 -37.55 14.85 -14.18
C GLY A 840 -36.89 16.19 -14.48
N GLN A 841 -35.60 16.17 -14.84
CA GLN A 841 -34.89 17.38 -15.28
C GLN A 841 -35.52 17.97 -16.54
N VAL A 842 -35.65 17.19 -17.62
CA VAL A 842 -36.14 17.68 -18.92
C VAL A 842 -37.59 18.19 -18.81
N VAL A 843 -38.49 17.39 -18.22
CA VAL A 843 -39.91 17.74 -18.01
C VAL A 843 -40.05 18.98 -17.11
N GLY A 844 -39.18 19.11 -16.11
CA GLY A 844 -39.12 20.29 -15.25
C GLY A 844 -38.77 21.57 -16.01
N TYR A 845 -37.75 21.54 -16.88
CA TYR A 845 -37.40 22.67 -17.74
C TYR A 845 -38.51 23.01 -18.75
N MET A 846 -39.31 22.02 -19.16
CA MET A 846 -40.51 22.22 -19.99
C MET A 846 -41.69 22.86 -19.24
N GLY A 847 -41.60 23.02 -17.92
CA GLY A 847 -42.59 23.71 -17.08
C GLY A 847 -43.52 22.79 -16.27
N GLU A 848 -43.38 21.47 -16.39
CA GLU A 848 -44.22 20.48 -15.70
C GLU A 848 -43.64 20.10 -14.32
N LEU A 849 -43.60 21.08 -13.41
CA LEU A 849 -42.84 20.99 -12.15
C LEU A 849 -43.30 19.87 -11.20
N GLU A 850 -44.60 19.57 -11.16
CA GLU A 850 -45.13 18.52 -10.28
C GLU A 850 -44.79 17.12 -10.80
N GLN A 851 -44.78 16.92 -12.12
CA GLN A 851 -44.31 15.67 -12.72
C GLN A 851 -42.81 15.52 -12.51
N ALA A 852 -42.04 16.58 -12.72
CA ALA A 852 -40.60 16.61 -12.47
C ALA A 852 -40.25 16.20 -11.03
N ARG A 853 -41.01 16.69 -10.05
CA ARG A 853 -40.83 16.33 -8.64
C ARG A 853 -41.01 14.83 -8.39
N ARG A 854 -42.06 14.23 -8.97
CA ARG A 854 -42.32 12.78 -8.85
C ARG A 854 -41.23 11.95 -9.50
N ASP A 855 -40.75 12.39 -10.66
CA ASP A 855 -39.68 11.70 -11.38
C ASP A 855 -38.35 11.76 -10.61
N PHE A 856 -38.00 12.91 -10.00
CA PHE A 856 -36.84 13.01 -9.11
C PHE A 856 -37.00 12.16 -7.84
N ASP A 857 -38.18 12.16 -7.22
CA ASP A 857 -38.46 11.36 -6.03
C ASP A 857 -38.30 9.85 -6.36
N ARG A 858 -38.82 9.40 -7.51
CA ARG A 858 -38.67 8.02 -7.98
C ARG A 858 -37.22 7.65 -8.33
N GLY A 859 -36.49 8.54 -9.00
CA GLY A 859 -35.07 8.34 -9.31
C GLY A 859 -34.23 8.17 -8.05
N THR A 860 -34.45 9.03 -7.04
CA THR A 860 -33.74 9.00 -5.76
C THR A 860 -34.05 7.74 -4.94
N GLU A 861 -35.31 7.29 -4.95
CA GLU A 861 -35.72 6.05 -4.30
C GLU A 861 -34.97 4.84 -4.90
N LEU A 862 -34.99 4.72 -6.23
CA LEU A 862 -34.31 3.64 -6.95
C LEU A 862 -32.80 3.63 -6.73
N THR A 863 -32.13 4.79 -6.76
CA THR A 863 -30.68 4.84 -6.56
C THR A 863 -30.27 4.49 -5.14
N ARG A 864 -31.08 4.87 -4.14
CA ARG A 864 -30.86 4.51 -2.73
C ARG A 864 -31.06 3.02 -2.46
N GLU A 865 -32.10 2.43 -3.04
CA GLU A 865 -32.37 0.99 -2.91
C GLU A 865 -31.24 0.13 -3.48
N HIS A 866 -30.47 0.67 -4.42
CA HIS A 866 -29.43 -0.04 -5.17
C HIS A 866 -28.00 0.45 -4.88
N ASP A 867 -27.80 1.23 -3.82
CA ASP A 867 -26.49 1.73 -3.36
C ASP A 867 -25.66 2.42 -4.47
N ASP A 868 -26.31 3.34 -5.20
CA ASP A 868 -25.70 4.14 -6.27
C ASP A 868 -25.55 5.62 -5.85
N PRO A 869 -24.57 5.96 -5.00
CA PRO A 869 -24.39 7.31 -4.46
C PRO A 869 -24.00 8.34 -5.54
N GLN A 870 -23.32 7.91 -6.61
CA GLN A 870 -22.95 8.79 -7.72
C GLN A 870 -24.21 9.28 -8.46
N THR A 871 -25.12 8.37 -8.79
CA THR A 871 -26.40 8.76 -9.41
C THR A 871 -27.29 9.52 -8.43
N GLU A 872 -27.32 9.13 -7.15
CA GLU A 872 -28.10 9.85 -6.12
C GLU A 872 -27.67 11.32 -5.97
N SER A 873 -26.36 11.57 -5.88
CA SER A 873 -25.81 12.93 -5.79
C SER A 873 -26.15 13.76 -7.02
N ALA A 874 -26.02 13.19 -8.23
CA ALA A 874 -26.42 13.85 -9.47
C ALA A 874 -27.93 14.18 -9.49
N CYS A 875 -28.78 13.32 -8.91
CA CYS A 875 -30.22 13.56 -8.82
C CYS A 875 -30.52 14.79 -7.97
N HIS A 876 -29.89 14.88 -6.79
CA HIS A 876 -29.98 16.03 -5.91
C HIS A 876 -29.43 17.31 -6.55
N ALA A 877 -28.30 17.24 -7.26
CA ALA A 877 -27.71 18.36 -7.99
C ALA A 877 -28.63 18.91 -9.09
N ASN A 878 -29.16 18.04 -9.96
CA ASN A 878 -30.05 18.44 -11.04
C ASN A 878 -31.37 19.01 -10.52
N ARG A 879 -31.92 18.43 -9.46
CA ARG A 879 -33.10 18.94 -8.77
C ARG A 879 -32.86 20.34 -8.20
N ALA A 880 -31.71 20.55 -7.57
CA ALA A 880 -31.34 21.85 -7.00
C ALA A 880 -31.27 22.96 -8.05
N LEU A 881 -30.70 22.68 -9.23
CA LEU A 881 -30.65 23.64 -10.34
C LEU A 881 -32.06 24.03 -10.82
N LEU A 882 -32.96 23.06 -10.97
CA LEU A 882 -34.34 23.34 -11.35
C LEU A 882 -35.05 24.16 -10.27
N GLU A 883 -34.96 23.75 -9.00
CA GLU A 883 -35.54 24.45 -7.84
C GLU A 883 -35.03 25.90 -7.75
N ALA A 884 -33.74 26.13 -7.97
CA ALA A 884 -33.17 27.48 -8.00
C ALA A 884 -33.73 28.32 -9.16
N THR A 885 -33.88 27.70 -10.34
CA THR A 885 -34.41 28.36 -11.55
C THR A 885 -35.86 28.82 -11.35
N VAL A 886 -36.69 28.01 -10.68
CA VAL A 886 -38.10 28.38 -10.38
C VAL A 886 -38.25 29.25 -9.13
N GLY A 887 -37.17 29.62 -8.47
CA GLY A 887 -37.19 30.48 -7.27
C GLY A 887 -37.54 29.75 -5.97
N GLN A 888 -37.51 28.42 -5.93
CA GLN A 888 -37.71 27.62 -4.71
C GLN A 888 -36.43 27.52 -3.89
N ILE A 889 -35.91 28.67 -3.45
CA ILE A 889 -34.55 28.81 -2.90
C ILE A 889 -34.27 27.88 -1.72
N ALA A 890 -35.21 27.77 -0.78
CA ALA A 890 -35.03 26.90 0.39
C ALA A 890 -34.94 25.42 0.03
N ALA A 891 -35.64 24.98 -1.02
CA ALA A 891 -35.53 23.61 -1.52
C ALA A 891 -34.19 23.42 -2.23
N ALA A 892 -33.84 24.36 -3.12
CA ALA A 892 -32.59 24.33 -3.86
C ALA A 892 -31.36 24.19 -2.96
N LEU A 893 -31.32 24.94 -1.85
CA LEU A 893 -30.23 24.84 -0.86
C LEU A 893 -30.12 23.47 -0.20
N ARG A 894 -31.25 22.85 0.13
CA ARG A 894 -31.25 21.50 0.73
C ARG A 894 -30.80 20.46 -0.27
N SER A 895 -31.36 20.50 -1.48
CA SER A 895 -31.02 19.57 -2.56
C SER A 895 -29.54 19.71 -2.95
N ALA A 896 -29.03 20.94 -3.08
CA ALA A 896 -27.63 21.17 -3.43
C ALA A 896 -26.67 20.67 -2.34
N ALA A 897 -26.97 20.95 -1.07
CA ALA A 897 -26.16 20.49 0.05
C ALA A 897 -26.13 18.95 0.16
N LEU A 898 -27.27 18.28 -0.07
CA LEU A 898 -27.32 16.81 -0.08
C LEU A 898 -26.50 16.22 -1.24
N GLY A 899 -26.65 16.77 -2.44
CA GLY A 899 -25.89 16.31 -3.61
C GLY A 899 -24.39 16.44 -3.40
N LEU A 900 -23.93 17.59 -2.92
CA LEU A 900 -22.52 17.82 -2.63
C LEU A 900 -22.01 16.94 -1.48
N ALA A 901 -22.77 16.76 -0.39
CA ALA A 901 -22.35 15.92 0.74
C ALA A 901 -22.19 14.44 0.36
N ILE A 902 -22.95 13.95 -0.62
CA ILE A 902 -22.81 12.59 -1.16
C ILE A 902 -21.62 12.52 -2.14
N ALA A 903 -21.38 13.58 -2.91
CA ALA A 903 -20.30 13.64 -3.91
C ALA A 903 -18.91 13.98 -3.33
N GLU A 904 -18.80 14.74 -2.25
CA GLU A 904 -17.50 15.16 -1.68
C GLU A 904 -16.63 13.99 -1.23
N PRO A 905 -17.18 12.94 -0.58
CA PRO A 905 -16.41 11.73 -0.34
C PRO A 905 -15.90 11.13 -1.66
N ALA A 906 -16.66 11.22 -2.77
CA ALA A 906 -16.39 10.59 -4.07
C ALA A 906 -14.98 10.82 -4.65
N GLY A 907 -14.29 11.91 -4.30
CA GLY A 907 -12.93 12.21 -4.79
C GLY A 907 -12.82 12.56 -6.28
N ASP A 908 -13.83 12.21 -7.09
CA ASP A 908 -13.92 12.58 -8.50
C ASP A 908 -14.15 14.10 -8.64
N THR A 909 -13.12 14.79 -9.11
CA THR A 909 -13.13 16.25 -9.27
C THR A 909 -14.24 16.71 -10.22
N THR A 910 -14.45 16.01 -11.34
CA THR A 910 -15.47 16.39 -12.33
C THR A 910 -16.88 16.22 -11.77
N HIS A 911 -17.14 15.09 -11.12
CA HIS A 911 -18.44 14.81 -10.50
C HIS A 911 -18.72 15.74 -9.31
N THR A 912 -17.71 16.03 -8.51
CA THR A 912 -17.80 16.98 -7.39
C THR A 912 -18.12 18.38 -7.89
N ILE A 913 -17.50 18.85 -8.96
CA ILE A 913 -17.82 20.14 -9.59
C ILE A 913 -19.26 20.15 -10.10
N ALA A 914 -19.73 19.09 -10.75
CA ALA A 914 -21.12 18.99 -11.21
C ALA A 914 -22.14 19.12 -10.05
N CYS A 915 -21.78 18.68 -8.84
CA CYS A 915 -22.57 18.85 -7.62
C CYS A 915 -22.34 20.20 -6.90
N SER A 916 -21.16 20.80 -7.04
CA SER A 916 -20.79 22.12 -6.48
C SER A 916 -21.46 23.29 -7.23
N VAL A 917 -21.60 23.19 -8.56
CA VAL A 917 -22.24 24.21 -9.40
C VAL A 917 -23.66 24.58 -8.89
N PRO A 918 -24.58 23.61 -8.62
CA PRO A 918 -25.87 23.92 -8.02
C PRO A 918 -25.80 24.63 -6.66
N VAL A 919 -24.78 24.35 -5.84
CA VAL A 919 -24.58 25.03 -4.55
C VAL A 919 -24.28 26.51 -4.79
N ALA A 920 -23.35 26.83 -5.69
CA ALA A 920 -23.04 28.21 -6.04
C ALA A 920 -24.27 28.97 -6.58
N VAL A 921 -25.04 28.32 -7.46
CA VAL A 921 -26.28 28.90 -8.01
C VAL A 921 -27.32 29.16 -6.92
N ALA A 922 -27.51 28.21 -6.00
CA ALA A 922 -28.49 28.31 -4.94
C ALA A 922 -28.07 29.32 -3.85
N ASP A 923 -26.78 29.42 -3.52
CA ASP A 923 -26.20 30.44 -2.65
C ASP A 923 -26.41 31.86 -3.23
N ALA A 924 -26.11 32.05 -4.52
CA ALA A 924 -26.34 33.32 -5.19
C ALA A 924 -27.83 33.70 -5.20
N ALA A 925 -28.72 32.72 -5.36
CA ALA A 925 -30.17 32.93 -5.31
C ALA A 925 -30.70 33.20 -3.89
N ALA A 926 -30.01 32.72 -2.85
CA ALA A 926 -30.28 33.02 -1.45
C ALA A 926 -29.69 34.35 -0.96
N GLY A 927 -28.92 35.05 -1.81
CA GLY A 927 -28.22 36.28 -1.45
C GLY A 927 -26.91 36.07 -0.68
N ARG A 928 -26.41 34.82 -0.58
CA ARG A 928 -25.08 34.50 -0.05
C ARG A 928 -24.01 34.69 -1.12
N VAL A 929 -23.88 35.94 -1.57
CA VAL A 929 -23.10 36.31 -2.76
C VAL A 929 -21.59 36.11 -2.60
N ALA A 930 -21.03 36.21 -1.39
CA ALA A 930 -19.60 35.97 -1.17
C ALA A 930 -19.24 34.48 -1.34
N ASP A 931 -20.00 33.59 -0.69
CA ASP A 931 -19.80 32.14 -0.77
C ASP A 931 -20.02 31.63 -2.20
N ALA A 932 -21.07 32.13 -2.86
CA ALA A 932 -21.37 31.81 -4.25
C ALA A 932 -20.26 32.24 -5.21
N LEU A 933 -19.67 33.43 -5.00
CA LEU A 933 -18.58 33.94 -5.83
C LEU A 933 -17.34 33.06 -5.69
N ALA A 934 -16.88 32.82 -4.47
CA ALA A 934 -15.68 32.04 -4.21
C ALA A 934 -15.78 30.63 -4.81
N ARG A 935 -16.93 29.96 -4.61
CA ARG A 935 -17.19 28.64 -5.16
C ARG A 935 -17.23 28.65 -6.69
N ALA A 936 -17.96 29.58 -7.30
CA ALA A 936 -18.09 29.64 -8.75
C ALA A 936 -16.78 29.97 -9.45
N GLU A 937 -15.92 30.82 -8.86
CA GLU A 937 -14.59 31.12 -9.39
C GLU A 937 -13.65 29.91 -9.31
N SER A 938 -13.69 29.18 -8.19
CA SER A 938 -12.93 27.93 -8.01
C SER A 938 -13.34 26.88 -9.05
N ASP A 939 -14.64 26.57 -9.15
CA ASP A 939 -15.16 25.57 -10.08
C ASP A 939 -14.86 25.94 -11.54
N LEU A 940 -14.95 27.24 -11.89
CA LEU A 940 -14.64 27.73 -13.23
C LEU A 940 -13.14 27.59 -13.57
N ALA A 941 -12.25 27.87 -12.62
CA ALA A 941 -10.81 27.72 -12.81
C ALA A 941 -10.46 26.25 -13.12
N THR A 942 -11.00 25.32 -12.33
CA THR A 942 -10.74 23.88 -12.51
C THR A 942 -11.27 23.36 -13.84
N ILE A 943 -12.51 23.73 -14.23
CA ILE A 943 -13.08 23.35 -15.54
C ILE A 943 -12.22 23.85 -16.72
N ARG A 944 -11.68 25.08 -16.63
CA ARG A 944 -10.85 25.66 -17.68
C ARG A 944 -9.46 25.03 -17.77
N GLU A 945 -8.88 24.71 -16.63
CA GLU A 945 -7.59 24.03 -16.55
C GLU A 945 -7.65 22.64 -17.18
N HIS A 946 -8.68 21.85 -16.86
CA HIS A 946 -8.81 20.47 -17.32
C HIS A 946 -9.48 20.34 -18.69
N GLY A 947 -10.25 21.35 -19.12
CA GLY A 947 -11.00 21.32 -20.37
C GLY A 947 -12.18 20.34 -20.36
N ILE A 948 -12.72 20.03 -19.18
CA ILE A 948 -13.79 19.06 -18.94
C ILE A 948 -14.97 19.78 -18.29
N GLY A 949 -16.21 19.41 -18.62
CA GLY A 949 -17.40 20.04 -18.03
C GLY A 949 -17.68 21.45 -18.56
N LEU A 950 -17.14 21.78 -19.74
CA LEU A 950 -17.18 23.12 -20.36
C LEU A 950 -18.60 23.68 -20.58
N TYR A 951 -19.64 22.84 -20.55
CA TYR A 951 -21.02 23.28 -20.65
C TYR A 951 -21.54 24.02 -19.39
N HIS A 952 -20.87 23.89 -18.23
CA HIS A 952 -21.20 24.64 -17.01
C HIS A 952 -20.69 26.09 -17.02
N GLU A 953 -19.73 26.42 -17.88
CA GLU A 953 -19.03 27.70 -17.90
C GLU A 953 -19.98 28.93 -18.01
N PRO A 954 -20.98 28.97 -18.91
CA PRO A 954 -21.92 30.11 -18.95
C PRO A 954 -22.73 30.27 -17.67
N LEU A 955 -23.11 29.17 -17.02
CA LEU A 955 -23.89 29.19 -15.78
C LEU A 955 -23.06 29.69 -14.60
N LEU A 956 -21.80 29.26 -14.52
CA LEU A 956 -20.84 29.75 -13.52
C LEU A 956 -20.55 31.24 -13.72
N LEU A 957 -20.29 31.68 -14.94
CA LEU A 957 -20.08 33.10 -15.26
C LEU A 957 -21.32 33.96 -14.96
N ALA A 958 -22.52 33.45 -15.23
CA ALA A 958 -23.76 34.13 -14.82
C ALA A 958 -23.89 34.23 -13.29
N THR A 959 -23.46 33.19 -12.56
CA THR A 959 -23.46 33.17 -11.09
C THR A 959 -22.43 34.15 -10.52
N ILE A 960 -21.23 34.21 -11.10
CA ILE A 960 -20.18 35.18 -10.79
C ILE A 960 -20.69 36.60 -11.05
N ALA A 961 -21.31 36.86 -12.20
CA ALA A 961 -21.85 38.17 -12.55
C ALA A 961 -22.90 38.65 -11.55
N ARG A 962 -23.85 37.79 -11.17
CA ARG A 962 -24.85 38.11 -10.13
C ARG A 962 -24.21 38.39 -8.78
N SER A 963 -23.22 37.60 -8.40
CA SER A 963 -22.56 37.71 -7.10
C SER A 963 -21.73 38.99 -7.00
N ARG A 964 -20.94 39.31 -8.04
CA ARG A 964 -20.18 40.57 -8.15
C ARG A 964 -21.09 41.81 -8.15
N LEU A 965 -22.24 41.74 -8.83
CA LEU A 965 -23.24 42.82 -8.78
C LEU A 965 -23.75 43.02 -7.35
N GLY A 966 -24.06 41.92 -6.64
CA GLY A 966 -24.51 41.96 -5.24
C GLY A 966 -23.45 42.48 -4.26
N LEU A 967 -22.17 42.31 -4.58
CA LEU A 967 -21.02 42.83 -3.82
C LEU A 967 -20.64 44.27 -4.20
N GLY A 968 -21.33 44.88 -5.16
CA GLY A 968 -21.07 46.27 -5.56
C GLY A 968 -19.92 46.44 -6.57
N ALA A 969 -19.60 45.41 -7.35
CA ALA A 969 -18.61 45.43 -8.44
C ALA A 969 -19.28 45.38 -9.83
N PRO A 970 -19.95 46.46 -10.29
CA PRO A 970 -20.79 46.45 -11.49
C PRO A 970 -20.03 46.23 -12.80
N ASP A 971 -18.81 46.76 -12.93
CA ASP A 971 -18.01 46.63 -14.17
C ASP A 971 -17.53 45.19 -14.36
N GLU A 972 -17.08 44.55 -13.27
CA GLU A 972 -16.67 43.14 -13.28
C GLU A 972 -17.88 42.20 -13.48
N ALA A 973 -19.04 42.57 -12.94
CA ALA A 973 -20.29 41.85 -13.19
C ALA A 973 -20.69 41.91 -14.66
N LEU A 974 -20.58 43.08 -15.29
CA LEU A 974 -20.88 43.26 -16.71
C LEU A 974 -19.91 42.46 -17.60
N ALA A 975 -18.61 42.47 -17.28
CA ALA A 975 -17.62 41.69 -17.99
C ALA A 975 -17.94 40.18 -17.96
N ALA A 976 -18.20 39.63 -16.78
CA ALA A 976 -18.56 38.21 -16.63
C ALA A 976 -19.87 37.84 -17.35
N ALA A 977 -20.88 38.71 -17.30
CA ALA A 977 -22.15 38.47 -17.99
C ALA A 977 -22.03 38.50 -19.53
N LEU A 978 -21.16 39.36 -20.06
CA LEU A 978 -20.87 39.40 -21.50
C LEU A 978 -20.14 38.14 -21.94
N GLU A 979 -19.11 37.74 -21.20
CA GLU A 979 -18.36 36.51 -21.45
C GLU A 979 -19.28 35.28 -21.45
N ALA A 980 -20.21 35.18 -20.49
CA ALA A 980 -21.19 34.09 -20.43
C ALA A 980 -22.03 33.98 -21.72
N VAL A 981 -22.51 35.11 -22.25
CA VAL A 981 -23.31 35.16 -23.48
C VAL A 981 -22.46 34.86 -24.72
N ASP A 982 -21.21 35.33 -24.76
CA ASP A 982 -20.30 35.05 -25.86
C ASP A 982 -19.98 33.56 -25.97
N ILE A 983 -19.73 32.89 -24.85
CA ILE A 983 -19.49 31.44 -24.79
C ILE A 983 -20.74 30.64 -25.17
N MET A 984 -21.91 31.04 -24.64
CA MET A 984 -23.19 30.46 -25.04
C MET A 984 -23.36 30.50 -26.58
N ASN A 985 -23.06 31.63 -27.20
CA ASN A 985 -23.22 31.81 -28.64
C ASN A 985 -22.15 31.08 -29.45
N SER A 986 -20.88 31.11 -29.03
CA SER A 986 -19.77 30.49 -29.77
C SER A 986 -19.87 28.97 -29.81
N ARG A 987 -20.29 28.34 -28.70
CA ARG A 987 -20.53 26.90 -28.60
C ARG A 987 -21.94 26.50 -29.05
N GLY A 988 -22.85 27.46 -29.15
CA GLY A 988 -24.22 27.24 -29.60
C GLY A 988 -25.06 26.46 -28.58
N LEU A 989 -24.87 26.78 -27.30
CA LEU A 989 -25.54 26.17 -26.15
C LEU A 989 -27.02 26.60 -26.06
N GLY A 990 -27.85 25.70 -25.57
CA GLY A 990 -29.31 25.84 -25.48
C GLY A 990 -29.78 26.07 -24.05
N THR A 991 -30.53 25.11 -23.51
CA THR A 991 -31.27 25.26 -22.23
C THR A 991 -30.36 25.53 -21.05
N CYS A 992 -29.22 24.84 -20.95
CA CYS A 992 -28.30 24.97 -19.81
C CYS A 992 -27.71 26.38 -19.63
N ALA A 993 -27.63 27.16 -20.73
CA ALA A 993 -26.98 28.47 -20.74
C ALA A 993 -27.97 29.66 -20.76
N LEU A 994 -29.28 29.40 -20.68
CA LEU A 994 -30.32 30.46 -20.74
C LEU A 994 -30.25 31.47 -19.59
N SER A 995 -29.59 31.12 -18.47
CA SER A 995 -29.33 32.05 -17.37
C SER A 995 -28.38 33.19 -17.75
N ALA A 996 -27.48 32.99 -18.72
CA ALA A 996 -26.51 33.99 -19.16
C ALA A 996 -27.16 35.26 -19.74
N PRO A 997 -28.01 35.20 -20.78
CA PRO A 997 -28.64 36.39 -21.33
C PRO A 997 -29.61 37.06 -20.35
N ILE A 998 -30.29 36.29 -19.49
CA ILE A 998 -31.16 36.84 -18.44
C ILE A 998 -30.33 37.64 -17.41
N THR A 999 -29.18 37.10 -17.02
CA THR A 999 -28.26 37.78 -16.11
C THR A 999 -27.65 39.03 -16.75
N LEU A 1000 -27.28 38.99 -18.03
CA LEU A 1000 -26.79 40.17 -18.75
C LEU A 1000 -27.84 41.28 -18.78
N ALA A 1001 -29.11 40.95 -19.04
CA ALA A 1001 -30.20 41.92 -18.97
C ALA A 1001 -30.33 42.55 -17.58
N HIS A 1002 -30.25 41.73 -16.53
CA HIS A 1002 -30.30 42.18 -15.14
C HIS A 1002 -29.14 43.14 -14.80
N VAL A 1003 -27.91 42.78 -15.17
CA VAL A 1003 -26.71 43.62 -14.94
C VAL A 1003 -26.79 44.92 -15.73
N LEU A 1004 -27.19 44.88 -17.01
CA LEU A 1004 -27.37 46.10 -17.82
C LEU A 1004 -28.43 47.03 -17.21
N LEU A 1005 -29.53 46.47 -16.71
CA LEU A 1005 -30.57 47.27 -16.08
C LEU A 1005 -30.07 47.93 -14.79
N ALA A 1006 -29.31 47.19 -13.96
CA ALA A 1006 -28.75 47.70 -12.71
C ALA A 1006 -27.65 48.76 -12.92
N THR A 1007 -26.85 48.64 -13.97
CA THR A 1007 -25.67 49.50 -14.21
C THR A 1007 -25.94 50.69 -15.13
N GLN A 1008 -26.80 50.51 -16.13
CA GLN A 1008 -27.04 51.50 -17.19
C GLN A 1008 -28.51 51.96 -17.27
N GLY A 1009 -29.42 51.31 -16.53
CA GLY A 1009 -30.83 51.70 -16.46
C GLY A 1009 -31.51 51.76 -17.83
N ALA A 1010 -32.34 52.78 -18.05
CA ALA A 1010 -33.09 52.95 -19.29
C ALA A 1010 -32.19 53.13 -20.54
N ALA A 1011 -30.94 53.59 -20.38
CA ALA A 1011 -30.04 53.85 -21.51
C ALA A 1011 -29.65 52.55 -22.24
N ALA A 1012 -29.64 51.40 -21.55
CA ALA A 1012 -29.38 50.10 -22.14
C ALA A 1012 -30.64 49.40 -22.69
N GLY A 1013 -31.80 50.06 -22.72
CA GLY A 1013 -33.08 49.41 -22.95
C GLY A 1013 -33.18 48.61 -24.26
N GLU A 1014 -32.71 49.16 -25.39
CA GLU A 1014 -32.71 48.45 -26.68
C GLU A 1014 -31.83 47.19 -26.65
N ARG A 1015 -30.69 47.28 -25.95
CA ARG A 1015 -29.78 46.14 -25.77
C ARG A 1015 -30.42 45.07 -24.88
N ILE A 1016 -31.07 45.46 -23.79
CA ILE A 1016 -31.80 44.55 -22.90
C ILE A 1016 -32.92 43.83 -23.66
N GLU A 1017 -33.74 44.57 -24.43
CA GLU A 1017 -34.82 43.98 -25.26
C GLU A 1017 -34.27 42.99 -26.27
N THR A 1018 -33.15 43.32 -26.93
CA THR A 1018 -32.50 42.43 -27.91
C THR A 1018 -32.01 41.14 -27.26
N VAL A 1019 -31.34 41.24 -26.11
CA VAL A 1019 -30.82 40.08 -25.36
C VAL A 1019 -31.97 39.20 -24.87
N LEU A 1020 -33.03 39.79 -24.29
CA LEU A 1020 -34.18 39.05 -23.79
C LEU A 1020 -35.04 38.45 -24.92
N ALA A 1021 -35.18 39.12 -26.06
CA ALA A 1021 -35.85 38.56 -27.24
C ALA A 1021 -35.10 37.33 -27.77
N ARG A 1022 -33.77 37.37 -27.76
CA ARG A 1022 -32.94 36.21 -28.12
C ARG A 1022 -33.11 35.07 -27.12
N ALA A 1023 -33.07 35.35 -25.82
CA ALA A 1023 -33.33 34.35 -24.77
C ALA A 1023 -34.72 33.70 -24.93
N ALA A 1024 -35.75 34.52 -25.17
CA ALA A 1024 -37.12 34.03 -25.40
C ALA A 1024 -37.24 33.15 -26.64
N GLN A 1025 -36.49 33.47 -27.71
CA GLN A 1025 -36.42 32.63 -28.90
C GLN A 1025 -35.75 31.29 -28.61
N VAL A 1026 -34.62 31.28 -27.89
CA VAL A 1026 -33.92 30.04 -27.51
C VAL A 1026 -34.80 29.18 -26.60
N ALA A 1027 -35.44 29.78 -25.58
CA ALA A 1027 -36.38 29.09 -24.69
C ALA A 1027 -37.55 28.47 -25.47
N ARG A 1028 -38.09 29.17 -26.47
CA ARG A 1028 -39.19 28.64 -27.31
C ARG A 1028 -38.75 27.48 -28.20
N VAL A 1029 -37.59 27.59 -28.84
CA VAL A 1029 -37.05 26.54 -29.74
C VAL A 1029 -36.66 25.31 -28.95
N SER A 1030 -36.08 25.48 -27.77
CA SER A 1030 -35.66 24.37 -26.90
C SER A 1030 -36.80 23.72 -26.13
N GLY A 1031 -37.95 24.40 -26.00
CA GLY A 1031 -39.06 23.98 -25.14
C GLY A 1031 -38.85 24.32 -23.66
N ALA A 1032 -37.83 25.10 -23.30
CA ALA A 1032 -37.49 25.45 -21.92
C ALA A 1032 -38.42 26.54 -21.34
N GLN A 1033 -39.69 26.19 -21.10
CA GLN A 1033 -40.72 27.13 -20.64
C GLN A 1033 -40.43 27.72 -19.26
N VAL A 1034 -39.64 27.04 -18.43
CA VAL A 1034 -39.30 27.49 -17.07
C VAL A 1034 -38.61 28.87 -17.03
N PHE A 1035 -37.97 29.29 -18.12
CA PHE A 1035 -37.30 30.59 -18.22
C PHE A 1035 -38.22 31.74 -18.64
N GLN A 1036 -39.44 31.46 -19.16
CA GLN A 1036 -40.35 32.51 -19.61
C GLN A 1036 -40.75 33.49 -18.50
N PRO A 1037 -41.09 33.05 -17.27
CA PRO A 1037 -41.38 33.98 -16.17
C PRO A 1037 -40.18 34.87 -15.81
N LEU A 1038 -38.95 34.34 -15.88
CA LEU A 1038 -37.74 35.10 -15.58
C LEU A 1038 -37.48 36.18 -16.63
N ILE A 1039 -37.65 35.85 -17.92
CA ILE A 1039 -37.54 36.81 -19.02
C ILE A 1039 -38.59 37.92 -18.88
N GLN A 1040 -39.84 37.55 -18.58
CA GLN A 1040 -40.93 38.49 -18.40
C GLN A 1040 -40.68 39.45 -17.23
N ARG A 1041 -40.12 38.94 -16.12
CA ARG A 1041 -39.75 39.75 -14.95
C ARG A 1041 -38.74 40.84 -15.29
N GLU A 1042 -37.73 40.54 -16.11
CA GLU A 1042 -36.72 41.53 -16.54
C GLU A 1042 -37.32 42.56 -17.52
N LEU A 1043 -38.22 42.14 -18.43
CA LEU A 1043 -38.96 43.08 -19.29
C LEU A 1043 -39.83 44.04 -18.49
N GLU A 1044 -40.53 43.54 -17.47
CA GLU A 1044 -41.31 44.38 -16.56
C GLU A 1044 -40.45 45.33 -15.74
N ALA A 1045 -39.25 44.89 -15.33
CA ALA A 1045 -38.29 45.73 -14.64
C ALA A 1045 -37.79 46.87 -15.54
N LEU A 1046 -37.50 46.59 -16.82
CA LEU A 1046 -37.15 47.61 -17.79
C LEU A 1046 -38.29 48.63 -18.00
N ALA A 1047 -39.53 48.16 -18.17
CA ALA A 1047 -40.70 49.03 -18.34
C ALA A 1047 -40.88 49.99 -17.15
N ARG A 1048 -40.68 49.50 -15.92
CA ARG A 1048 -40.70 50.33 -14.70
C ARG A 1048 -39.64 51.43 -14.73
N VAL A 1049 -38.42 51.13 -15.18
CA VAL A 1049 -37.31 52.11 -15.25
C VAL A 1049 -37.52 53.14 -16.38
N ARG A 1050 -38.22 52.77 -17.46
CA ARG A 1050 -38.59 53.69 -18.56
C ARG A 1050 -39.76 54.63 -18.20
N GLY A 1051 -40.50 54.36 -17.13
CA GLY A 1051 -41.69 55.11 -16.76
C GLY A 1051 -42.91 54.80 -17.64
N ASP A 1052 -42.86 53.69 -18.38
CA ASP A 1052 -44.00 53.20 -19.15
C ASP A 1052 -45.07 52.72 -18.17
N SER A 1053 -46.23 53.37 -18.14
CA SER A 1053 -47.33 52.98 -17.25
C SER A 1053 -47.74 51.54 -17.58
N VAL A 1054 -47.50 50.61 -16.65
CA VAL A 1054 -47.80 49.18 -16.75
C VAL A 1054 -49.30 49.01 -16.98
N GLY A 1055 -49.69 48.81 -18.23
CA GLY A 1055 -51.05 48.50 -18.63
C GLY A 1055 -51.08 47.23 -19.45
N LEU A 1056 -50.92 46.05 -18.82
CA LEU A 1056 -51.30 44.75 -19.40
C LEU A 1056 -51.58 43.71 -18.30
N ARG A 1057 -52.89 43.60 -18.01
CA ARG A 1057 -53.67 42.49 -17.46
C ARG A 1057 -52.93 41.33 -16.79
N SER A 1058 -53.15 41.23 -15.48
CA SER A 1058 -53.20 39.97 -14.73
C SER A 1058 -54.03 38.91 -15.48
N ARG A 1059 -53.38 37.85 -15.94
CA ARG A 1059 -54.01 36.52 -15.93
C ARG A 1059 -53.58 35.87 -14.63
N ASP A 1060 -54.58 35.49 -13.83
CA ASP A 1060 -54.46 34.77 -12.57
C ASP A 1060 -53.40 33.67 -12.60
N PRO A 1061 -52.61 33.51 -11.53
CA PRO A 1061 -52.12 32.23 -11.09
C PRO A 1061 -52.98 31.76 -9.91
N SER A 1062 -53.78 30.73 -10.13
CA SER A 1062 -54.33 29.91 -9.04
C SER A 1062 -54.58 28.51 -9.56
N PRO A 1063 -54.35 27.51 -8.70
CA PRO A 1063 -53.06 26.92 -8.40
C PRO A 1063 -52.69 25.77 -9.34
#